data_AF-A0AAJ8JUX0-F1
#
_entry.id   AF-A0AAJ8JUX0-F1
#
_cell.length_a   1.000
_cell.length_b   1.000
_cell.length_c   1.000
_cell.angle_alpha   90.00
_cell.angle_beta   90.00
_cell.angle_gamma   90.00
#
_symmetry.space_group_name_H-M   'P 1'
#
loop_
_entity.id
_entity.type
_entity.pdbx_description
1 polymer ?
#
loop_
_entity_poly.entity_id
_entity_poly.type
_entity_poly.pdbx_seq_one_letter_code
_entity_poly.pdbx_strand_id
1 'polypeptide(L)'
;MQKASSLPPYLTSGASSRAHHAFLVQLNEAASLQEEDKIIADHIGKVKVLLGSKDQDMRKIAENLIILLHCGILRHDTNDDLNFALVPALQLAAGGRNLSEKRIGYLYLVERLPQDHELQLMLINTIRKDLASHIPAHVLLALHTIVKLPSRDLGPAVEPILVSKAFRRHGCSAIRQRAYECLNSLYFPDGMKAQFTPFPLSMRKLVDAVVYDSDLSVLRVIFVLLRRIIETDPHKIQDENERTYLIENLMDTITDENIVSCQFIVEALKLFKCLLLNGTVKSRTTDKLYEWIQEQINKLSSFEGCKGAFLLEICALSSVLPSIIPCCLEQISDIIHPPSFTSSHTVHQLPSANEHVLALRCLLLLPVKTWDGKLDEAGMGVIMEGVNSADGTIRRLTIRLLNTLSQDITRMILDGYLDSLKTSSNLSLPISIPQNLPDDDKLQLARRETAYRALEVLEVTQADGTVFATELVQIMGILENEEKDNVWDHGFKKTMEHIYHETSQFRDEFITSILESLNVFALDRKPGQMALMIACTVICEFPPSNEIEKGLAVTLLVDSLLSYSGSIQELILATLVSLLAETEEDVFKDRVKQAVKRTEESASIPKYLKKRCTDMLLLLDEKLLPKTIENAKSRSLSDVLASLIYTASWHRKQTSSLPLSSNLLSYRRMLACIENIQHKQRSIKYFSFTVA
;
A
#
# COMPACT_ATOMS: atom_id res chain seq x y z
N MET A 1 28.75 -25.89 49.11
CA MET A 1 28.43 -25.34 47.77
C MET A 1 26.96 -24.96 47.76
N GLN A 2 26.64 -23.67 47.92
CA GLN A 2 25.27 -23.16 47.83
C GLN A 2 24.85 -23.10 46.36
N LYS A 3 23.72 -23.73 46.02
CA LYS A 3 23.06 -23.65 44.71
C LYS A 3 22.63 -22.19 44.51
N ALA A 4 23.19 -21.53 43.50
CA ALA A 4 22.68 -20.25 43.04
C ALA A 4 21.21 -20.42 42.65
N SER A 5 20.32 -19.65 43.28
CA SER A 5 18.88 -19.62 42.96
C SER A 5 18.69 -19.09 41.54
N SER A 6 18.34 -19.95 40.60
CA SER A 6 17.92 -19.55 39.25
C SER A 6 16.72 -18.60 39.36
N LEU A 7 16.78 -17.47 38.65
CA LEU A 7 15.68 -16.50 38.59
C LEU A 7 14.37 -17.20 38.17
N PRO A 8 13.21 -16.82 38.73
CA PRO A 8 11.91 -17.37 38.34
C PRO A 8 11.65 -17.29 36.82
N PRO A 9 11.08 -18.33 36.18
CA PRO A 9 10.88 -18.39 34.72
C PRO A 9 10.09 -17.22 34.13
N TYR A 10 9.16 -16.63 34.90
CA TYR A 10 8.36 -15.49 34.44
C TYR A 10 9.17 -14.18 34.32
N LEU A 11 10.32 -14.06 34.98
CA LEU A 11 11.21 -12.89 34.85
C LEU A 11 12.06 -12.96 33.59
N THR A 12 12.24 -14.16 33.02
CA THR A 12 12.96 -14.39 31.76
C THR A 12 12.04 -14.40 30.54
N SER A 13 10.72 -14.46 30.75
CA SER A 13 9.72 -14.60 29.67
C SER A 13 9.19 -13.26 29.12
N GLY A 14 9.62 -12.12 29.67
CA GLY A 14 9.09 -10.80 29.31
C GLY A 14 7.64 -10.53 29.76
N ALA A 15 7.07 -11.38 30.62
CA ALA A 15 5.71 -11.22 31.12
C ALA A 15 5.63 -10.13 32.21
N SER A 16 4.59 -9.30 32.16
CA SER A 16 4.39 -8.20 33.12
C SER A 16 3.94 -8.67 34.53
N SER A 17 3.31 -9.84 34.64
CA SER A 17 2.91 -10.43 35.92
C SER A 17 2.86 -11.96 35.85
N ARG A 18 2.73 -12.62 37.01
CA ARG A 18 2.57 -14.09 37.07
C ARG A 18 1.29 -14.55 36.38
N ALA A 19 0.21 -13.78 36.51
CA ALA A 19 -1.06 -14.07 35.84
C ALA A 19 -0.91 -13.94 34.31
N HIS A 20 -0.22 -12.91 33.85
CA HIS A 20 0.09 -12.74 32.44
C HIS A 20 0.99 -13.89 31.91
N HIS A 21 2.02 -14.30 32.65
CA HIS A 21 2.84 -15.44 32.27
C HIS A 21 2.03 -16.75 32.17
N ALA A 22 1.15 -17.02 33.14
CA ALA A 22 0.29 -18.20 33.12
C ALA A 22 -0.64 -18.21 31.89
N PHE A 23 -1.18 -17.05 31.51
CA PHE A 23 -1.95 -16.90 30.28
C PHE A 23 -1.13 -17.19 29.02
N LEU A 24 0.09 -16.65 28.92
CA LEU A 24 0.97 -16.92 27.78
C LEU A 24 1.35 -18.40 27.66
N VAL A 25 1.58 -19.08 28.79
CA VAL A 25 1.85 -20.52 28.80
C VAL A 25 0.63 -21.29 28.28
N GLN A 26 -0.58 -20.95 28.74
CA GLN A 26 -1.81 -21.58 28.24
C GLN A 26 -2.02 -21.39 26.74
N LEU A 27 -1.70 -20.20 26.21
CA LEU A 27 -1.77 -19.96 24.77
C LEU A 27 -0.73 -20.77 23.99
N ASN A 28 0.50 -20.84 24.47
CA ASN A 28 1.56 -21.61 23.80
C ASN A 28 1.33 -23.13 23.86
N GLU A 29 0.55 -23.61 24.85
CA GLU A 29 0.17 -25.02 24.99
C GLU A 29 -1.07 -25.40 24.16
N ALA A 30 -1.74 -24.44 23.52
CA ALA A 30 -2.93 -24.69 22.72
C ALA A 30 -2.57 -25.48 21.44
N ALA A 31 -3.38 -26.50 21.13
CA ALA A 31 -3.11 -27.38 19.99
C ALA A 31 -3.76 -26.90 18.68
N SER A 32 -4.67 -25.91 18.74
CA SER A 32 -5.41 -25.40 17.59
C SER A 32 -5.86 -23.96 17.76
N LEU A 33 -6.08 -23.25 16.64
CA LEU A 33 -6.60 -21.88 16.62
C LEU A 33 -7.96 -21.72 17.35
N GLN A 34 -8.81 -22.75 17.30
CA GLN A 34 -10.10 -22.74 18.00
C GLN A 34 -9.95 -22.81 19.52
N GLU A 35 -8.94 -23.54 19.99
CA GLU A 35 -8.61 -23.64 21.41
C GLU A 35 -8.00 -22.33 21.92
N GLU A 36 -7.13 -21.70 21.12
CA GLU A 36 -6.60 -20.36 21.39
C GLU A 36 -7.72 -19.32 21.56
N ASP A 37 -8.66 -19.25 20.60
CA ASP A 37 -9.81 -18.33 20.66
C ASP A 37 -10.67 -18.58 21.92
N LYS A 38 -10.87 -19.84 22.31
CA LYS A 38 -11.60 -20.19 23.55
C LYS A 38 -10.88 -19.71 24.80
N ILE A 39 -9.57 -19.92 24.88
CA ILE A 39 -8.75 -19.45 26.01
C ILE A 39 -8.82 -17.93 26.12
N ILE A 40 -8.75 -17.22 24.99
CA ILE A 40 -8.88 -15.77 24.91
C ILE A 40 -10.24 -15.31 25.43
N ALA A 41 -11.34 -15.90 24.93
CA ALA A 41 -12.70 -15.56 25.35
C ALA A 41 -12.92 -15.77 26.86
N ASP A 42 -12.43 -16.89 27.41
CA ASP A 42 -12.50 -17.19 28.84
C ASP A 42 -11.76 -16.14 29.69
N HIS A 43 -10.58 -15.69 29.24
CA HIS A 43 -9.82 -14.65 29.93
C HIS A 43 -10.48 -13.27 29.82
N ILE A 44 -11.04 -12.90 28.66
CA ILE A 44 -11.82 -11.67 28.51
C ILE A 44 -13.01 -11.67 29.48
N GLY A 45 -13.74 -12.79 29.56
CA GLY A 45 -14.87 -12.96 30.49
C GLY A 45 -14.45 -12.78 31.95
N LYS A 46 -13.34 -13.40 32.37
CA LYS A 46 -12.77 -13.24 33.72
C LYS A 46 -12.41 -11.79 34.01
N VAL A 47 -11.71 -11.13 33.09
CA VAL A 47 -11.27 -9.74 33.27
C VAL A 47 -12.47 -8.79 33.33
N LYS A 48 -13.52 -9.01 32.53
CA LYS A 48 -14.75 -8.22 32.56
C LYS A 48 -15.42 -8.23 33.92
N VAL A 49 -15.50 -9.41 34.56
CA VAL A 49 -16.04 -9.53 35.93
C VAL A 49 -15.13 -8.83 36.93
N LEU A 50 -13.81 -9.00 36.82
CA LEU A 50 -12.84 -8.39 37.74
C LEU A 50 -12.87 -6.85 37.67
N LEU A 51 -12.84 -6.27 36.48
CA LEU A 51 -12.87 -4.81 36.27
C LEU A 51 -14.23 -4.18 36.58
N GLY A 52 -15.32 -4.95 36.58
CA GLY A 52 -16.65 -4.48 36.97
C GLY A 52 -16.86 -4.29 38.48
N SER A 53 -15.91 -4.73 39.31
CA SER A 53 -16.01 -4.63 40.77
C SER A 53 -15.47 -3.29 41.29
N LYS A 54 -16.13 -2.72 42.32
CA LYS A 54 -15.94 -1.31 42.75
C LYS A 54 -14.66 -1.02 43.55
N ASP A 55 -13.96 -2.02 44.09
CA ASP A 55 -12.75 -1.87 44.92
C ASP A 55 -11.55 -2.63 44.34
N GLN A 56 -11.05 -2.20 43.19
CA GLN A 56 -9.87 -2.80 42.57
C GLN A 56 -8.59 -2.00 42.87
N ASP A 57 -7.53 -2.74 43.18
CA ASP A 57 -6.18 -2.19 43.27
C ASP A 57 -5.69 -1.77 41.88
N MET A 58 -5.10 -0.58 41.76
CA MET A 58 -4.59 -0.03 40.50
C MET A 58 -3.59 -0.96 39.82
N ARG A 59 -2.83 -1.72 40.60
CA ARG A 59 -1.92 -2.75 40.09
C ARG A 59 -2.64 -3.88 39.36
N LYS A 60 -3.76 -4.36 39.91
CA LYS A 60 -4.57 -5.42 39.28
C LYS A 60 -5.24 -4.92 38.01
N ILE A 61 -5.71 -3.67 38.01
CA ILE A 61 -6.21 -3.03 36.80
C ILE A 61 -5.11 -3.01 35.73
N ALA A 62 -3.90 -2.55 36.08
CA ALA A 62 -2.77 -2.50 35.16
C ALA A 62 -2.40 -3.88 34.57
N GLU A 63 -2.33 -4.92 35.41
CA GLU A 63 -2.06 -6.29 34.94
C GLU A 63 -3.14 -6.80 33.98
N ASN A 64 -4.41 -6.60 34.31
CA ASN A 64 -5.54 -7.02 33.47
C ASN A 64 -5.60 -6.27 32.14
N LEU A 65 -5.28 -4.97 32.12
CA LEU A 65 -5.23 -4.19 30.88
C LEU A 65 -4.15 -4.71 29.91
N ILE A 66 -2.99 -5.13 30.41
CA ILE A 66 -1.95 -5.75 29.56
C ILE A 66 -2.45 -7.08 28.98
N ILE A 67 -3.10 -7.92 29.79
CA ILE A 67 -3.68 -9.19 29.33
C ILE A 67 -4.73 -8.92 28.24
N LEU A 68 -5.59 -7.92 28.41
CA LEU A 68 -6.59 -7.53 27.40
C LEU A 68 -5.95 -7.01 26.11
N LEU A 69 -4.87 -6.24 26.18
CA LEU A 69 -4.12 -5.83 24.98
C LEU A 69 -3.60 -7.05 24.22
N HIS A 70 -3.02 -8.03 24.94
CA HIS A 70 -2.51 -9.25 24.32
C HIS A 70 -3.63 -10.09 23.70
N CYS A 71 -4.73 -10.29 24.42
CA CYS A 71 -5.95 -10.94 23.91
C CYS A 71 -6.43 -10.27 22.63
N GLY A 72 -6.45 -8.93 22.62
CA GLY A 72 -6.92 -8.17 21.48
C GLY A 72 -5.96 -8.08 20.29
N ILE A 73 -4.69 -8.49 20.44
CA ILE A 73 -3.72 -8.64 19.34
C ILE A 73 -3.86 -10.03 18.70
N LEU A 74 -4.08 -11.06 19.51
CA LEU A 74 -4.11 -12.46 19.05
C LEU A 74 -5.47 -12.92 18.52
N ARG A 75 -6.58 -12.26 18.88
CA ARG A 75 -7.92 -12.71 18.52
C ARG A 75 -8.16 -12.78 17.01
N HIS A 76 -8.77 -13.86 16.56
CA HIS A 76 -9.27 -13.99 15.19
C HIS A 76 -10.73 -13.51 15.06
N ASP A 77 -11.54 -13.70 16.11
CA ASP A 77 -12.91 -13.19 16.18
C ASP A 77 -12.97 -11.77 16.79
N THR A 78 -13.73 -10.88 16.16
CA THR A 78 -13.88 -9.46 16.55
C THR A 78 -15.20 -9.17 17.25
N ASN A 79 -16.00 -10.18 17.55
CA ASN A 79 -17.33 -10.03 18.14
C ASN A 79 -17.32 -9.49 19.59
N ASP A 80 -16.26 -9.71 20.36
CA ASP A 80 -16.17 -9.24 21.75
C ASP A 80 -15.71 -7.78 21.87
N ASP A 81 -16.56 -6.96 22.49
CA ASP A 81 -16.28 -5.58 22.78
C ASP A 81 -15.39 -5.43 24.03
N LEU A 82 -14.20 -4.85 23.86
CA LEU A 82 -13.23 -4.55 24.92
C LEU A 82 -13.39 -3.14 25.50
N ASN A 83 -14.41 -2.38 25.08
CA ASN A 83 -14.66 -1.01 25.51
C ASN A 83 -14.99 -0.90 27.02
N PHE A 84 -15.44 -1.99 27.66
CA PHE A 84 -15.70 -2.00 29.11
C PHE A 84 -14.47 -1.63 29.96
N ALA A 85 -13.26 -1.81 29.42
CA ALA A 85 -12.01 -1.50 30.10
C ALA A 85 -11.51 -0.06 29.87
N LEU A 86 -12.17 0.74 29.03
CA LEU A 86 -11.77 2.13 28.77
C LEU A 86 -11.87 3.02 30.01
N VAL A 87 -12.92 2.88 30.82
CA VAL A 87 -13.08 3.64 32.07
C VAL A 87 -12.01 3.26 33.10
N PRO A 88 -11.78 1.95 33.41
CA PRO A 88 -10.64 1.54 34.24
C PRO A 88 -9.28 2.03 33.73
N ALA A 89 -9.06 2.01 32.41
CA ALA A 89 -7.82 2.50 31.80
C ALA A 89 -7.64 4.02 32.02
N LEU A 90 -8.70 4.80 31.85
CA LEU A 90 -8.68 6.24 32.11
C LEU A 90 -8.45 6.57 33.59
N GLN A 91 -9.07 5.81 34.50
CA GLN A 91 -8.81 5.92 35.93
C GLN A 91 -7.34 5.62 36.26
N LEU A 92 -6.75 4.61 35.62
CA LEU A 92 -5.35 4.26 35.80
C LEU A 92 -4.40 5.34 35.22
N ALA A 93 -4.74 5.92 34.07
CA ALA A 93 -3.98 7.02 33.47
C ALA A 93 -4.00 8.29 34.34
N ALA A 94 -5.16 8.62 34.91
CA ALA A 94 -5.33 9.81 35.75
C ALA A 94 -4.78 9.63 37.18
N GLY A 95 -5.07 8.49 37.79
CA GLY A 95 -4.87 8.21 39.22
C GLY A 95 -3.79 7.19 39.57
N GLY A 96 -3.05 6.66 38.58
CA GLY A 96 -1.93 5.76 38.81
C GLY A 96 -0.89 6.38 39.75
N ARG A 97 -0.42 5.59 40.72
CA ARG A 97 0.52 6.05 41.77
C ARG A 97 1.93 6.20 41.22
N ASN A 98 2.30 5.32 40.29
CA ASN A 98 3.62 5.27 39.67
C ASN A 98 3.52 5.51 38.16
N LEU A 99 4.64 5.94 37.55
CA LEU A 99 4.73 6.17 36.11
C LEU A 99 4.34 4.94 35.27
N SER A 100 4.70 3.73 35.72
CA SER A 100 4.37 2.48 35.04
C SER A 100 2.86 2.24 34.93
N GLU A 101 2.12 2.50 36.01
CA GLU A 101 0.65 2.38 36.04
C GLU A 101 0.01 3.37 35.09
N LYS A 102 0.39 4.67 35.18
CA LYS A 102 -0.08 5.69 34.24
C LYS A 102 0.20 5.31 32.79
N ARG A 103 1.42 4.81 32.50
CA ARG A 103 1.83 4.39 31.16
C ARG A 103 0.96 3.27 30.60
N ILE A 104 0.57 2.30 31.43
CA ILE A 104 -0.34 1.20 31.02
C ILE A 104 -1.74 1.74 30.72
N GLY A 105 -2.25 2.65 31.55
CA GLY A 105 -3.53 3.31 31.31
C GLY A 105 -3.56 4.07 29.98
N TYR A 106 -2.55 4.94 29.75
CA TYR A 106 -2.41 5.65 28.49
C TYR A 106 -2.21 4.72 27.29
N LEU A 107 -1.39 3.67 27.42
CA LEU A 107 -1.18 2.68 26.36
C LEU A 107 -2.51 2.01 25.95
N TYR A 108 -3.32 1.59 26.92
CA TYR A 108 -4.61 0.97 26.62
C TYR A 108 -5.53 1.93 25.87
N LEU A 109 -5.58 3.20 26.30
CA LEU A 109 -6.38 4.22 25.62
C LEU A 109 -5.87 4.51 24.21
N VAL A 110 -4.56 4.60 24.00
CA VAL A 110 -3.94 4.78 22.66
C VAL A 110 -4.37 3.68 21.70
N GLU A 111 -4.38 2.43 22.15
CA GLU A 111 -4.69 1.30 21.28
C GLU A 111 -6.20 1.07 21.07
N ARG A 112 -7.05 1.51 22.02
CA ARG A 112 -8.46 1.09 22.06
C ARG A 112 -9.50 2.20 22.07
N LEU A 113 -9.14 3.46 22.36
CA LEU A 113 -10.13 4.54 22.46
C LEU A 113 -10.58 4.99 21.06
N PRO A 114 -11.88 4.89 20.71
CA PRO A 114 -12.38 5.39 19.44
C PRO A 114 -12.31 6.92 19.32
N GLN A 115 -12.21 7.42 18.08
CA GLN A 115 -12.08 8.86 17.76
C GLN A 115 -13.30 9.73 18.09
N ASP A 116 -14.48 9.16 18.37
CA ASP A 116 -15.67 9.93 18.77
C ASP A 116 -16.22 9.49 20.15
N HIS A 117 -15.38 8.87 20.97
CA HIS A 117 -15.82 8.33 22.25
C HIS A 117 -16.00 9.43 23.32
N GLU A 118 -17.06 9.35 24.13
CA GLU A 118 -17.40 10.35 25.16
C GLU A 118 -16.28 10.64 26.19
N LEU A 119 -15.42 9.64 26.42
CA LEU A 119 -14.29 9.72 27.37
C LEU A 119 -13.15 10.63 26.89
N GLN A 120 -13.16 11.07 25.62
CA GLN A 120 -12.10 11.93 25.10
C GLN A 120 -11.93 13.22 25.87
N LEU A 121 -13.02 13.88 26.27
CA LEU A 121 -12.95 15.11 27.07
C LEU A 121 -12.23 14.88 28.40
N MET A 122 -12.47 13.73 29.04
CA MET A 122 -11.78 13.37 30.29
C MET A 122 -10.31 13.04 30.05
N LEU A 123 -9.99 12.37 28.93
CA LEU A 123 -8.61 12.11 28.54
C LEU A 123 -7.85 13.42 28.27
N ILE A 124 -8.44 14.35 27.53
CA ILE A 124 -7.86 15.69 27.28
C ILE A 124 -7.56 16.41 28.59
N ASN A 125 -8.49 16.39 29.56
CA ASN A 125 -8.26 16.98 30.87
C ASN A 125 -7.12 16.29 31.65
N THR A 126 -7.02 14.97 31.52
CA THR A 126 -5.94 14.18 32.14
C THR A 126 -4.58 14.54 31.53
N ILE A 127 -4.50 14.63 30.20
CA ILE A 127 -3.31 15.06 29.46
C ILE A 127 -2.89 16.47 29.89
N ARG A 128 -3.82 17.43 29.96
CA ARG A 128 -3.54 18.80 30.39
C ARG A 128 -2.97 18.86 31.81
N LYS A 129 -3.51 18.05 32.72
CA LYS A 129 -3.00 17.96 34.10
C LYS A 129 -1.58 17.40 34.15
N ASP A 130 -1.30 16.36 33.36
CA ASP A 130 0.05 15.77 33.30
C ASP A 130 1.06 16.69 32.58
N LEU A 131 0.64 17.49 31.58
CA LEU A 131 1.48 18.55 30.97
C LEU A 131 1.85 19.66 31.94
N ALA A 132 0.98 19.97 32.92
CA ALA A 132 1.24 20.95 33.96
C ALA A 132 2.09 20.41 35.13
N SER A 133 2.46 19.12 35.11
CA SER A 133 3.24 18.48 36.15
C SER A 133 4.69 19.01 36.19
N HIS A 134 5.25 19.14 37.39
CA HIS A 134 6.67 19.43 37.59
C HIS A 134 7.59 18.22 37.32
N ILE A 135 7.02 17.02 37.18
CA ILE A 135 7.75 15.77 36.95
C ILE A 135 7.93 15.56 35.44
N PRO A 136 9.15 15.64 34.88
CA PRO A 136 9.38 15.53 33.44
C PRO A 136 8.83 14.25 32.81
N ALA A 137 8.85 13.13 33.55
CA ALA A 137 8.34 11.86 33.06
C ALA A 137 6.82 11.86 32.81
N HIS A 138 6.05 12.61 33.61
CA HIS A 138 4.60 12.76 33.40
C HIS A 138 4.33 13.64 32.16
N VAL A 139 5.10 14.73 32.01
CA VAL A 139 5.01 15.61 30.85
C VAL A 139 5.34 14.83 29.57
N LEU A 140 6.42 14.05 29.55
CA LEU A 140 6.80 13.22 28.41
C LEU A 140 5.75 12.17 28.06
N LEU A 141 5.11 11.57 29.07
CA LEU A 141 4.04 10.59 28.85
C LEU A 141 2.80 11.24 28.22
N ALA A 142 2.42 12.43 28.68
CA ALA A 142 1.34 13.21 28.09
C ALA A 142 1.65 13.62 26.64
N LEU A 143 2.86 14.13 26.37
CA LEU A 143 3.30 14.47 25.02
C LEU A 143 3.31 13.25 24.09
N HIS A 144 3.80 12.10 24.55
CA HIS A 144 3.76 10.86 23.77
C HIS A 144 2.32 10.46 23.42
N THR A 145 1.39 10.62 24.36
CA THR A 145 -0.03 10.32 24.14
C THR A 145 -0.63 11.23 23.08
N ILE A 146 -0.30 12.53 23.08
CA ILE A 146 -0.77 13.49 22.05
C ILE A 146 -0.32 13.07 20.65
N VAL A 147 0.94 12.66 20.49
CA VAL A 147 1.47 12.19 19.19
C VAL A 147 0.76 10.94 18.69
N LYS A 148 0.31 10.07 19.59
CA LYS A 148 -0.33 8.79 19.24
C LYS A 148 -1.85 8.87 19.08
N LEU A 149 -2.49 9.82 19.74
CA LEU A 149 -3.94 10.06 19.67
C LEU A 149 -4.23 11.53 19.32
N PRO A 150 -3.85 12.02 18.12
CA PRO A 150 -4.28 13.34 17.69
C PRO A 150 -5.80 13.35 17.50
N SER A 151 -6.48 14.35 18.07
CA SER A 151 -7.91 14.55 17.89
C SER A 151 -8.24 16.02 17.67
N ARG A 152 -9.39 16.28 17.03
CA ARG A 152 -9.86 17.62 16.72
C ARG A 152 -10.04 18.50 17.97
N ASP A 153 -10.47 17.89 19.07
CA ASP A 153 -10.69 18.59 20.34
C ASP A 153 -9.43 18.71 21.19
N LEU A 154 -8.46 17.81 21.00
CA LEU A 154 -7.20 17.83 21.73
C LEU A 154 -6.31 19.00 21.30
N GLY A 155 -6.22 19.27 19.99
CA GLY A 155 -5.37 20.32 19.41
C GLY A 155 -5.55 21.69 20.10
N PRO A 156 -6.75 22.29 20.06
CA PRO A 156 -7.00 23.59 20.69
C PRO A 156 -6.74 23.62 22.20
N ALA A 157 -6.89 22.48 22.88
CA ALA A 157 -6.74 22.38 24.33
C ALA A 157 -5.27 22.34 24.79
N VAL A 158 -4.35 21.84 23.95
CA VAL A 158 -2.92 21.70 24.29
C VAL A 158 -2.02 22.66 23.52
N GLU A 159 -2.44 23.16 22.35
CA GLU A 159 -1.66 24.07 21.51
C GLU A 159 -1.05 25.26 22.29
N PRO A 160 -1.81 26.02 23.11
CA PRO A 160 -1.24 27.16 23.85
C PRO A 160 -0.11 26.76 24.80
N ILE A 161 -0.15 25.53 25.31
CA ILE A 161 0.88 24.96 26.20
C ILE A 161 2.12 24.61 25.38
N LEU A 162 1.94 23.93 24.24
CA LEU A 162 3.03 23.46 23.37
C LEU A 162 3.84 24.62 22.76
N VAL A 163 3.18 25.71 22.35
CA VAL A 163 3.86 26.88 21.75
C VAL A 163 4.47 27.84 22.78
N SER A 164 4.18 27.61 24.06
CA SER A 164 4.65 28.45 25.16
C SER A 164 6.18 28.47 25.22
N LYS A 165 6.74 29.56 25.76
CA LYS A 165 8.19 29.67 25.99
C LYS A 165 8.70 28.57 26.93
N ALA A 166 7.86 28.11 27.87
CA ALA A 166 8.22 27.07 28.84
C ALA A 166 8.54 25.73 28.18
N PHE A 167 7.79 25.36 27.13
CA PHE A 167 8.04 24.12 26.38
C PHE A 167 9.14 24.30 25.32
N ARG A 168 9.13 25.44 24.59
CA ARG A 168 10.15 25.69 23.54
C ARG A 168 11.57 25.90 24.09
N ARG A 169 11.71 26.40 25.31
CA ARG A 169 13.02 26.60 25.97
C ARG A 169 13.14 25.78 27.24
N HIS A 170 12.49 24.62 27.28
CA HIS A 170 12.54 23.73 28.42
C HIS A 170 13.96 23.19 28.64
N GLY A 171 14.42 23.03 29.88
CA GLY A 171 15.79 22.55 30.15
C GLY A 171 16.06 21.10 29.69
N CYS A 172 15.03 20.26 29.64
CA CYS A 172 15.11 18.88 29.14
C CYS A 172 14.86 18.83 27.61
N SER A 173 15.85 18.36 26.83
CA SER A 173 15.75 18.26 25.36
C SER A 173 14.65 17.30 24.90
N ALA A 174 14.46 16.17 25.58
CA ALA A 174 13.38 15.24 25.26
C ALA A 174 11.98 15.89 25.30
N ILE A 175 11.74 16.84 26.22
CA ILE A 175 10.47 17.58 26.29
C ILE A 175 10.34 18.52 25.09
N ARG A 176 11.41 19.24 24.72
CA ARG A 176 11.41 20.11 23.54
C ARG A 176 11.16 19.31 22.27
N GLN A 177 11.89 18.22 22.08
CA GLN A 177 11.71 17.28 20.97
C GLN A 177 10.24 16.83 20.86
N ARG A 178 9.69 16.26 21.94
CA ARG A 178 8.32 15.75 21.97
C ARG A 178 7.28 16.84 21.77
N ALA A 179 7.52 18.07 22.22
CA ALA A 179 6.61 19.19 21.99
C ALA A 179 6.50 19.53 20.48
N TYR A 180 7.63 19.57 19.77
CA TYR A 180 7.62 19.75 18.31
C TYR A 180 7.00 18.55 17.57
N GLU A 181 7.21 17.32 18.03
CA GLU A 181 6.53 16.13 17.49
C GLU A 181 5.01 16.20 17.69
N CYS A 182 4.54 16.72 18.83
CA CYS A 182 3.11 16.94 19.08
C CYS A 182 2.52 17.94 18.08
N LEU A 183 3.20 19.08 17.87
CA LEU A 183 2.79 20.06 16.86
C LEU A 183 2.75 19.43 15.47
N ASN A 184 3.75 18.61 15.12
CA ASN A 184 3.75 17.92 13.84
C ASN A 184 2.55 16.97 13.69
N SER A 185 2.26 16.14 14.70
CA SER A 185 1.16 15.17 14.68
C SER A 185 -0.22 15.83 14.63
N LEU A 186 -0.42 16.92 15.37
CA LEU A 186 -1.71 17.64 15.43
C LEU A 186 -2.04 18.40 14.13
N TYR A 187 -1.03 18.98 13.47
CA TYR A 187 -1.24 19.84 12.29
C TYR A 187 -1.05 19.10 10.97
N PHE A 188 -0.22 18.05 10.95
CA PHE A 188 0.10 17.26 9.77
C PHE A 188 -0.19 15.76 10.01
N PRO A 189 -1.45 15.39 10.29
CA PRO A 189 -1.84 13.99 10.40
C PRO A 189 -1.69 13.28 9.04
N ASP A 190 -1.16 12.06 9.06
CA ASP A 190 -0.93 11.30 7.82
C ASP A 190 -2.28 11.04 7.11
N GLY A 191 -2.38 11.42 5.83
CA GLY A 191 -3.57 11.19 4.99
C GLY A 191 -4.75 12.16 5.17
N MET A 192 -4.67 13.17 6.03
CA MET A 192 -5.68 14.23 6.17
C MET A 192 -5.10 15.60 5.81
N LYS A 193 -5.90 16.46 5.15
CA LYS A 193 -5.56 17.88 4.98
C LYS A 193 -5.38 18.51 6.36
N ALA A 194 -4.42 19.44 6.49
CA ALA A 194 -4.09 20.10 7.75
C ALA A 194 -5.36 20.52 8.51
N GLN A 195 -5.56 19.95 9.71
CA GLN A 195 -6.80 20.12 10.47
C GLN A 195 -6.96 21.53 11.02
N PHE A 196 -5.83 22.25 11.16
CA PHE A 196 -5.76 23.57 11.76
C PHE A 196 -4.89 24.48 10.90
N THR A 197 -5.51 25.47 10.25
CA THR A 197 -4.81 26.56 9.56
C THR A 197 -5.30 27.88 10.15
N PRO A 198 -4.40 28.82 10.53
CA PRO A 198 -2.94 28.81 10.36
C PRO A 198 -2.17 27.97 11.40
N PHE A 199 -0.92 27.61 11.06
CA PHE A 199 0.03 26.99 11.99
C PHE A 199 0.43 27.98 13.11
N PRO A 200 0.65 27.55 14.37
CA PRO A 200 0.63 28.45 15.53
C PRO A 200 2.00 29.10 15.80
N LEU A 201 3.07 28.63 15.16
CA LEU A 201 4.40 29.23 15.23
C LEU A 201 4.77 29.87 13.89
N SER A 202 5.21 31.13 13.92
CA SER A 202 5.76 31.78 12.74
C SER A 202 7.12 31.18 12.34
N MET A 203 7.47 31.31 11.06
CA MET A 203 8.77 30.86 10.53
C MET A 203 9.95 31.38 11.37
N ARG A 204 9.93 32.67 11.73
CA ARG A 204 10.93 33.28 12.61
C ARG A 204 11.09 32.54 13.95
N LYS A 205 10.00 32.12 14.60
CA LYS A 205 10.08 31.38 15.88
C LYS A 205 10.66 29.98 15.72
N LEU A 206 10.52 29.37 14.54
CA LEU A 206 11.10 28.08 14.22
C LEU A 206 12.60 28.22 13.95
N VAL A 207 13.01 29.24 13.20
CA VAL A 207 14.43 29.58 13.00
C VAL A 207 15.11 29.92 14.33
N ASP A 208 14.46 30.73 15.17
CA ASP A 208 14.95 31.02 16.52
C ASP A 208 15.11 29.75 17.38
N ALA A 209 14.32 28.71 17.12
CA ALA A 209 14.44 27.43 17.81
C ALA A 209 15.62 26.61 17.26
N VAL A 210 15.83 26.59 15.94
CA VAL A 210 17.02 26.00 15.31
C VAL A 210 18.30 26.60 15.90
N VAL A 211 18.40 27.92 15.93
CA VAL A 211 19.61 28.62 16.43
C VAL A 211 19.82 28.43 17.93
N TYR A 212 18.75 28.19 18.69
CA TYR A 212 18.81 28.04 20.14
C TYR A 212 19.19 26.61 20.59
N ASP A 213 18.76 25.60 19.84
CA ASP A 213 18.90 24.20 20.23
C ASP A 213 20.24 23.61 19.80
N SER A 214 20.95 22.99 20.75
CA SER A 214 22.21 22.26 20.51
C SER A 214 22.03 20.74 20.60
N ASP A 215 20.79 20.24 20.52
CA ASP A 215 20.50 18.82 20.64
C ASP A 215 20.00 18.32 19.29
N LEU A 216 20.79 17.45 18.66
CA LEU A 216 20.51 16.92 17.33
C LEU A 216 19.12 16.25 17.23
N SER A 217 18.62 15.65 18.32
CA SER A 217 17.30 15.01 18.31
C SER A 217 16.17 16.04 18.24
N VAL A 218 16.34 17.19 18.89
CA VAL A 218 15.40 18.32 18.83
C VAL A 218 15.45 18.98 17.46
N LEU A 219 16.66 19.30 16.99
CA LEU A 219 16.88 19.93 15.68
C LEU A 219 16.32 19.07 14.55
N ARG A 220 16.51 17.74 14.58
CA ARG A 220 15.92 16.81 13.61
C ARG A 220 14.41 16.98 13.51
N VAL A 221 13.70 17.02 14.64
CA VAL A 221 12.24 17.17 14.64
C VAL A 221 11.83 18.55 14.13
N ILE A 222 12.57 19.60 14.48
CA ILE A 222 12.33 20.95 13.95
C ILE A 222 12.52 20.96 12.43
N PHE A 223 13.51 20.26 11.88
CA PHE A 223 13.74 20.17 10.43
C PHE A 223 12.60 19.43 9.72
N VAL A 224 12.12 18.32 10.30
CA VAL A 224 10.94 17.61 9.79
C VAL A 224 9.70 18.51 9.80
N LEU A 225 9.49 19.27 10.87
CA LEU A 225 8.38 20.20 11.01
C LEU A 225 8.46 21.34 9.98
N LEU A 226 9.65 21.94 9.81
CA LEU A 226 9.91 22.96 8.79
C LEU A 226 9.62 22.43 7.39
N ARG A 227 10.12 21.23 7.06
CA ARG A 227 9.87 20.59 5.76
C ARG A 227 8.37 20.42 5.52
N ARG A 228 7.63 19.87 6.48
CA ARG A 228 6.17 19.66 6.36
C ARG A 228 5.41 20.97 6.22
N ILE A 229 5.80 22.02 6.93
CA ILE A 229 5.23 23.37 6.75
C ILE A 229 5.50 23.87 5.33
N ILE A 230 6.69 23.68 4.78
CA ILE A 230 6.98 24.15 3.41
C ILE A 230 6.20 23.34 2.37
N GLU A 231 6.12 22.01 2.52
CA GLU A 231 5.44 21.11 1.57
C GLU A 231 3.91 21.28 1.55
N THR A 232 3.30 21.56 2.71
CA THR A 232 1.83 21.69 2.84
C THR A 232 1.32 23.13 2.72
N ASP A 233 2.24 24.10 2.60
CA ASP A 233 1.99 25.53 2.41
C ASP A 233 1.06 26.23 3.45
N PRO A 234 1.17 26.01 4.78
CA PRO A 234 0.55 26.90 5.77
C PRO A 234 1.27 28.26 5.84
N HIS A 235 2.54 28.32 5.38
CA HIS A 235 3.38 29.51 5.34
C HIS A 235 4.17 29.56 4.03
N LYS A 236 3.74 30.43 3.10
CA LYS A 236 4.45 30.71 1.85
C LYS A 236 5.78 31.40 2.13
N ILE A 237 6.88 30.81 1.66
CA ILE A 237 8.17 31.49 1.54
C ILE A 237 7.98 32.61 0.52
N GLN A 238 8.23 33.86 0.92
CA GLN A 238 7.87 35.03 0.13
C GLN A 238 8.88 35.30 -0.99
N ASP A 239 10.17 35.26 -0.66
CA ASP A 239 11.25 35.70 -1.56
C ASP A 239 12.50 34.80 -1.50
N GLU A 240 13.34 34.89 -2.53
CA GLU A 240 14.67 34.26 -2.58
C GLU A 240 15.55 34.62 -1.36
N ASN A 241 15.44 35.85 -0.85
CA ASN A 241 16.21 36.29 0.31
C ASN A 241 15.81 35.54 1.59
N GLU A 242 14.51 35.29 1.79
CA GLU A 242 14.03 34.50 2.94
C GLU A 242 14.52 33.06 2.82
N ARG A 243 14.42 32.44 1.64
CA ARG A 243 14.94 31.09 1.39
C ARG A 243 16.43 30.99 1.65
N THR A 244 17.21 31.94 1.13
CA THR A 244 18.66 32.01 1.32
C THR A 244 19.00 32.14 2.80
N TYR A 245 18.31 33.03 3.52
CA TYR A 245 18.49 33.22 4.96
C TYR A 245 18.17 31.95 5.75
N LEU A 246 17.09 31.23 5.41
CA LEU A 246 16.77 29.94 6.05
C LEU A 246 17.90 28.93 5.86
N ILE A 247 18.39 28.75 4.63
CA ILE A 247 19.48 27.81 4.35
C ILE A 247 20.75 28.19 5.11
N GLU A 248 21.13 29.47 5.12
CA GLU A 248 22.35 29.92 5.81
C GLU A 248 22.28 29.66 7.32
N ASN A 249 21.17 29.98 7.99
CA ASN A 249 21.05 29.69 9.44
C ASN A 249 21.04 28.19 9.74
N LEU A 250 20.39 27.39 8.88
CA LEU A 250 20.40 25.93 9.01
C LEU A 250 21.83 25.41 8.88
N MET A 251 22.58 25.88 7.88
CA MET A 251 23.96 25.47 7.65
C MET A 251 24.88 25.84 8.83
N ASP A 252 24.82 27.08 9.30
CA ASP A 252 25.65 27.54 10.42
C ASP A 252 25.42 26.66 11.67
N THR A 253 24.16 26.29 11.94
CA THR A 253 23.79 25.40 13.05
C THR A 253 24.33 23.97 12.87
N ILE A 254 24.35 23.46 11.64
CA ILE A 254 24.81 22.10 11.33
C ILE A 254 26.33 21.98 11.42
N THR A 255 27.07 23.02 11.00
CA THR A 255 28.54 23.01 10.93
C THR A 255 29.23 23.13 12.29
N ASP A 256 28.54 23.65 13.30
CA ASP A 256 29.12 23.87 14.64
C ASP A 256 29.30 22.57 15.46
N GLU A 257 28.65 21.46 15.10
CA GLU A 257 28.71 20.19 15.85
C GLU A 257 29.58 19.12 15.18
N ASN A 258 30.68 18.73 15.85
CA ASN A 258 31.71 17.83 15.32
C ASN A 258 31.32 16.34 15.15
N ILE A 259 30.13 15.89 15.56
CA ILE A 259 29.67 14.51 15.32
C ILE A 259 28.17 14.53 15.02
N VAL A 260 27.83 14.63 13.74
CA VAL A 260 26.45 14.61 13.28
C VAL A 260 26.05 13.17 12.94
N SER A 261 25.01 12.65 13.61
CA SER A 261 24.46 11.33 13.28
C SER A 261 23.97 11.29 11.82
N CYS A 262 24.17 10.16 11.11
CA CYS A 262 23.76 10.06 9.71
C CYS A 262 22.25 10.32 9.50
N GLN A 263 21.41 9.91 10.46
CA GLN A 263 19.97 10.18 10.43
C GLN A 263 19.65 11.67 10.40
N PHE A 264 20.39 12.49 11.15
CA PHE A 264 20.21 13.93 11.13
C PHE A 264 20.63 14.55 9.80
N ILE A 265 21.77 14.11 9.23
CA ILE A 265 22.27 14.59 7.94
C ILE A 265 21.24 14.33 6.83
N VAL A 266 20.66 13.13 6.80
CA VAL A 266 19.62 12.76 5.83
C VAL A 266 18.38 13.67 5.98
N GLU A 267 17.96 13.97 7.21
CA GLU A 267 16.82 14.88 7.41
C GLU A 267 17.14 16.33 7.02
N ALA A 268 18.37 16.78 7.24
CA ALA A 268 18.84 18.08 6.75
C ALA A 268 18.83 18.14 5.22
N LEU A 269 19.35 17.11 4.54
CA LEU A 269 19.31 17.02 3.08
C LEU A 269 17.88 17.05 2.52
N LYS A 270 16.95 16.33 3.15
CA LYS A 270 15.52 16.38 2.76
C LYS A 270 14.94 17.80 2.87
N LEU A 271 15.29 18.53 3.94
CA LEU A 271 14.85 19.93 4.10
C LEU A 271 15.49 20.85 3.06
N PHE A 272 16.80 20.72 2.81
CA PHE A 272 17.48 21.49 1.77
C PHE A 272 16.89 21.22 0.38
N LYS A 273 16.60 19.96 0.06
CA LYS A 273 15.92 19.56 -1.18
C LYS A 273 14.56 20.25 -1.32
N CYS A 274 13.75 20.23 -0.26
CA CYS A 274 12.45 20.90 -0.24
C CYS A 274 12.60 22.42 -0.49
N LEU A 275 13.57 23.07 0.16
CA LEU A 275 13.83 24.50 0.01
C LEU A 275 14.30 24.85 -1.41
N LEU A 276 15.19 24.05 -1.98
CA LEU A 276 15.83 24.26 -3.28
C LEU A 276 14.91 23.96 -4.47
N LEU A 277 14.07 22.93 -4.40
CA LEU A 277 13.12 22.61 -5.48
C LEU A 277 12.01 23.67 -5.60
N ASN A 278 11.70 24.37 -4.50
CA ASN A 278 10.63 25.37 -4.44
C ASN A 278 11.07 26.79 -4.80
N GLY A 279 12.27 27.00 -5.37
CA GLY A 279 12.67 28.26 -6.02
C GLY A 279 14.17 28.56 -6.01
N THR A 280 14.55 29.78 -6.39
CA THR A 280 15.95 30.18 -6.57
C THR A 280 16.66 30.51 -5.26
N VAL A 281 17.97 30.30 -5.22
CA VAL A 281 18.86 30.63 -4.10
C VAL A 281 20.13 31.27 -4.67
N LYS A 282 20.74 32.18 -3.90
CA LYS A 282 22.00 32.83 -4.31
C LYS A 282 23.12 31.80 -4.52
N SER A 283 23.90 31.99 -5.59
CA SER A 283 25.02 31.09 -5.96
C SER A 283 25.99 30.85 -4.82
N ARG A 284 26.35 31.88 -4.03
CA ARG A 284 27.27 31.74 -2.90
C ARG A 284 26.78 30.72 -1.86
N THR A 285 25.47 30.66 -1.63
CA THR A 285 24.88 29.74 -0.65
C THR A 285 24.83 28.31 -1.21
N THR A 286 24.58 28.16 -2.51
CA THR A 286 24.66 26.84 -3.18
C THR A 286 26.09 26.30 -3.21
N ASP A 287 27.10 27.17 -3.36
CA ASP A 287 28.52 26.80 -3.34
C ASP A 287 28.93 26.28 -1.95
N LYS A 288 28.55 26.99 -0.88
CA LYS A 288 28.77 26.53 0.50
C LYS A 288 28.10 25.18 0.76
N LEU A 289 26.85 25.02 0.31
CA LEU A 289 26.10 23.77 0.50
C LEU A 289 26.79 22.61 -0.24
N TYR A 290 27.29 22.86 -1.44
CA TYR A 290 28.09 21.90 -2.20
C TYR A 290 29.34 21.48 -1.43
N GLU A 291 30.13 22.43 -0.91
CA GLU A 291 31.33 22.14 -0.10
C GLU A 291 30.99 21.26 1.11
N TRP A 292 29.91 21.58 1.82
CA TRP A 292 29.44 20.78 2.96
C TRP A 292 29.03 19.36 2.54
N ILE A 293 28.26 19.21 1.46
CA ILE A 293 27.85 17.90 0.94
C ILE A 293 29.09 17.07 0.56
N GLN A 294 30.08 17.69 -0.09
CA GLN A 294 31.32 17.03 -0.47
C GLN A 294 32.11 16.53 0.76
N GLU A 295 32.15 17.33 1.83
CA GLU A 295 32.74 16.90 3.11
C GLU A 295 32.00 15.69 3.70
N GLN A 296 30.66 15.67 3.65
CA GLN A 296 29.86 14.54 4.13
C GLN A 296 30.04 13.28 3.26
N ILE A 297 30.20 13.43 1.94
CA ILE A 297 30.49 12.31 1.03
C ILE A 297 31.84 11.66 1.40
N ASN A 298 32.86 12.45 1.73
CA ASN A 298 34.15 11.92 2.19
C ASN A 298 34.04 11.11 3.49
N LYS A 299 33.01 11.38 4.30
CA LYS A 299 32.71 10.67 5.55
C LYS A 299 31.72 9.50 5.36
N LEU A 300 31.29 9.21 4.12
CA LEU A 300 30.20 8.27 3.84
C LEU A 300 30.47 6.83 4.29
N SER A 301 31.75 6.42 4.35
CA SER A 301 32.16 5.11 4.88
C SER A 301 31.80 4.92 6.37
N SER A 302 31.65 6.01 7.12
CA SER A 302 31.26 5.98 8.54
C SER A 302 29.73 5.89 8.76
N PHE A 303 28.93 5.96 7.69
CA PHE A 303 27.46 5.98 7.78
C PHE A 303 26.86 4.56 7.73
N GLU A 304 27.10 3.77 8.76
CA GLU A 304 26.50 2.43 8.88
C GLU A 304 24.96 2.51 8.86
N GLY A 305 24.32 1.69 8.02
CA GLY A 305 22.87 1.57 7.90
C GLY A 305 22.13 2.73 7.21
N CYS A 306 22.79 3.86 6.92
CA CYS A 306 22.15 5.04 6.32
C CYS A 306 22.83 5.55 5.03
N LYS A 307 23.96 4.96 4.61
CA LYS A 307 24.67 5.29 3.35
C LYS A 307 23.73 5.37 2.13
N GLY A 308 22.84 4.39 1.96
CA GLY A 308 21.92 4.37 0.83
C GLY A 308 20.88 5.50 0.87
N ALA A 309 20.36 5.83 2.04
CA ALA A 309 19.43 6.94 2.20
C ALA A 309 20.10 8.29 1.89
N PHE A 310 21.33 8.48 2.37
CA PHE A 310 22.14 9.65 2.04
C PHE A 310 22.37 9.76 0.53
N LEU A 311 22.80 8.68 -0.13
CA LEU A 311 23.07 8.65 -1.57
C LEU A 311 21.81 9.01 -2.39
N LEU A 312 20.65 8.47 -2.04
CA LEU A 312 19.38 8.79 -2.71
C LEU A 312 19.02 10.27 -2.59
N GLU A 313 19.21 10.87 -1.42
CA GLU A 313 18.89 12.29 -1.21
C GLU A 313 19.83 13.22 -1.98
N ILE A 314 21.14 12.90 -2.06
CA ILE A 314 22.07 13.70 -2.89
C ILE A 314 21.83 13.50 -4.38
N CYS A 315 21.49 12.30 -4.86
CA CYS A 315 21.10 12.09 -6.25
C CYS A 315 19.84 12.89 -6.61
N ALA A 316 18.85 12.96 -5.72
CA ALA A 316 17.66 13.78 -5.94
C ALA A 316 17.97 15.29 -6.01
N LEU A 317 19.00 15.76 -5.28
CA LEU A 317 19.46 17.14 -5.31
C LEU A 317 20.23 17.52 -6.59
N SER A 318 20.64 16.54 -7.40
CA SER A 318 21.51 16.79 -8.57
C SER A 318 20.87 17.66 -9.64
N SER A 319 19.54 17.71 -9.67
CA SER A 319 18.77 18.56 -10.59
C SER A 319 18.97 20.05 -10.30
N VAL A 320 19.19 20.43 -9.03
CA VAL A 320 19.42 21.81 -8.58
C VAL A 320 20.89 22.10 -8.31
N LEU A 321 21.67 21.09 -7.93
CA LEU A 321 23.11 21.18 -7.67
C LEU A 321 23.91 20.25 -8.61
N PRO A 322 24.05 20.56 -9.91
CA PRO A 322 24.73 19.67 -10.85
C PRO A 322 26.18 19.33 -10.48
N SER A 323 26.85 20.19 -9.70
CA SER A 323 28.22 19.99 -9.24
C SER A 323 28.43 18.72 -8.43
N ILE A 324 27.40 18.16 -7.77
CA ILE A 324 27.52 16.92 -6.97
C ILE A 324 27.50 15.64 -7.82
N ILE A 325 27.12 15.73 -9.10
CA ILE A 325 26.91 14.55 -9.96
C ILE A 325 28.17 13.67 -10.07
N PRO A 326 29.39 14.21 -10.31
CA PRO A 326 30.59 13.39 -10.41
C PRO A 326 30.81 12.52 -9.17
N CYS A 327 30.64 13.09 -7.97
CA CYS A 327 30.77 12.35 -6.72
C CYS A 327 29.67 11.29 -6.55
N CYS A 328 28.44 11.57 -7.00
CA CYS A 328 27.37 10.57 -6.98
C CYS A 328 27.71 9.38 -7.88
N LEU A 329 28.24 9.62 -9.08
CA LEU A 329 28.60 8.57 -10.04
C LEU A 329 29.76 7.71 -9.54
N GLU A 330 30.76 8.30 -8.89
CA GLU A 330 31.84 7.55 -8.25
C GLU A 330 31.28 6.57 -7.20
N GLN A 331 30.40 7.05 -6.32
CA GLN A 331 29.76 6.19 -5.30
C GLN A 331 28.84 5.13 -5.89
N ILE A 332 28.12 5.43 -6.99
CA ILE A 332 27.31 4.44 -7.70
C ILE A 332 28.21 3.39 -8.36
N SER A 333 29.33 3.79 -8.96
CA SER A 333 30.30 2.88 -9.57
C SER A 333 30.89 1.90 -8.54
N ASP A 334 31.23 2.37 -7.34
CA ASP A 334 31.70 1.52 -6.24
C ASP A 334 30.66 0.48 -5.80
N ILE A 335 29.36 0.83 -5.89
CA ILE A 335 28.26 -0.09 -5.55
C ILE A 335 28.08 -1.14 -6.66
N ILE A 336 28.21 -0.74 -7.92
CA ILE A 336 28.09 -1.64 -9.08
C ILE A 336 29.28 -2.60 -9.15
N HIS A 337 30.47 -2.13 -8.76
CA HIS A 337 31.73 -2.88 -8.75
C HIS A 337 32.22 -3.11 -7.33
N PRO A 338 31.64 -4.06 -6.56
CA PRO A 338 32.11 -4.33 -5.22
C PRO A 338 33.58 -4.82 -5.24
N PRO A 339 34.43 -4.35 -4.31
CA PRO A 339 35.84 -4.73 -4.29
C PRO A 339 36.00 -6.22 -4.05
N SER A 340 36.70 -6.91 -4.96
CA SER A 340 36.98 -8.35 -4.86
C SER A 340 38.06 -8.61 -3.81
N PHE A 341 37.71 -9.23 -2.68
CA PHE A 341 38.66 -9.54 -1.59
C PHE A 341 39.46 -10.86 -1.78
N THR A 342 39.34 -11.56 -2.91
CA THR A 342 40.00 -12.86 -3.12
C THR A 342 40.96 -12.87 -4.31
N SER A 343 42.26 -12.90 -4.02
CA SER A 343 43.37 -13.02 -4.95
C SER A 343 43.57 -14.46 -5.45
N SER A 344 42.62 -15.00 -6.23
CA SER A 344 42.91 -16.20 -7.04
C SER A 344 42.00 -16.47 -8.23
N HIS A 345 40.82 -15.84 -8.34
CA HIS A 345 40.00 -15.91 -9.56
C HIS A 345 39.24 -14.59 -9.71
N THR A 346 39.40 -13.92 -10.85
CA THR A 346 38.61 -12.76 -11.28
C THR A 346 37.18 -13.21 -11.58
N VAL A 347 36.42 -13.53 -10.54
CA VAL A 347 34.96 -13.62 -10.64
C VAL A 347 34.46 -12.22 -10.36
N HIS A 348 33.91 -11.55 -11.38
CA HIS A 348 33.16 -10.32 -11.16
C HIS A 348 32.07 -10.61 -10.13
N GLN A 349 32.21 -10.06 -8.92
CA GLN A 349 31.18 -10.19 -7.90
C GLN A 349 30.04 -9.24 -8.29
N LEU A 350 28.87 -9.80 -8.53
CA LEU A 350 27.66 -9.01 -8.71
C LEU A 350 27.30 -8.30 -7.41
N PRO A 351 26.72 -7.09 -7.48
CA PRO A 351 26.19 -6.41 -6.31
C PRO A 351 25.12 -7.26 -5.63
N SER A 352 24.98 -7.11 -4.31
CA SER A 352 23.83 -7.71 -3.61
C SER A 352 22.52 -7.14 -4.15
N ALA A 353 21.40 -7.86 -4.00
CA ALA A 353 20.12 -7.42 -4.55
C ALA A 353 19.72 -6.00 -4.08
N ASN A 354 19.97 -5.67 -2.81
CA ASN A 354 19.69 -4.34 -2.26
C ASN A 354 20.60 -3.25 -2.83
N GLU A 355 21.88 -3.56 -3.05
CA GLU A 355 22.85 -2.65 -3.66
C GLU A 355 22.52 -2.38 -5.13
N HIS A 356 22.11 -3.42 -5.88
CA HIS A 356 21.66 -3.29 -7.25
C HIS A 356 20.41 -2.39 -7.33
N VAL A 357 19.41 -2.63 -6.48
CA VAL A 357 18.21 -1.77 -6.39
C VAL A 357 18.59 -0.34 -6.03
N LEU A 358 19.52 -0.14 -5.09
CA LEU A 358 19.99 1.19 -4.70
C LEU A 358 20.65 1.91 -5.88
N ALA A 359 21.58 1.26 -6.59
CA ALA A 359 22.28 1.83 -7.75
C ALA A 359 21.30 2.24 -8.85
N LEU A 360 20.35 1.36 -9.21
CA LEU A 360 19.32 1.64 -10.22
C LEU A 360 18.44 2.83 -9.82
N ARG A 361 18.01 2.90 -8.56
CA ARG A 361 17.23 4.04 -8.05
C ARG A 361 18.01 5.34 -8.07
N CYS A 362 19.30 5.30 -7.75
CA CYS A 362 20.15 6.49 -7.82
C CYS A 362 20.32 6.98 -9.26
N LEU A 363 20.58 6.08 -10.22
CA LEU A 363 20.69 6.44 -11.65
C LEU A 363 19.38 7.00 -12.22
N LEU A 364 18.22 6.45 -11.81
CA LEU A 364 16.90 6.98 -12.18
C LEU A 364 16.63 8.40 -11.68
N LEU A 365 17.28 8.82 -10.58
CA LEU A 365 17.17 10.19 -10.05
C LEU A 365 18.10 11.17 -10.79
N LEU A 366 19.19 10.67 -11.38
CA LEU A 366 20.14 11.50 -12.11
C LEU A 366 19.64 11.77 -13.54
N PRO A 367 19.82 12.98 -14.09
CA PRO A 367 19.48 13.24 -15.48
C PRO A 367 20.27 12.33 -16.43
N VAL A 368 19.60 11.68 -17.38
CA VAL A 368 20.18 10.64 -18.26
C VAL A 368 21.51 11.06 -18.90
N LYS A 369 21.58 12.29 -19.44
CA LYS A 369 22.79 12.87 -20.07
C LYS A 369 24.02 12.93 -19.16
N THR A 370 23.82 12.78 -17.86
CA THR A 370 24.89 12.96 -16.88
C THR A 370 25.70 11.70 -16.65
N TRP A 371 25.10 10.53 -16.89
CA TRP A 371 25.70 9.21 -16.69
C TRP A 371 25.75 8.37 -17.96
N ASP A 372 24.89 8.66 -18.95
CA ASP A 372 24.98 8.06 -20.29
C ASP A 372 26.36 8.32 -20.92
N GLY A 373 26.98 7.26 -21.41
CA GLY A 373 28.36 7.26 -21.94
C GLY A 373 29.47 7.53 -20.91
N LYS A 374 29.15 7.67 -19.61
CA LYS A 374 30.14 7.87 -18.54
C LYS A 374 30.26 6.68 -17.60
N LEU A 375 29.25 5.81 -17.54
CA LEU A 375 29.39 4.48 -16.96
C LEU A 375 30.31 3.65 -17.86
N ASP A 376 31.21 2.90 -17.24
CA ASP A 376 32.09 1.99 -17.95
C ASP A 376 31.31 0.79 -18.53
N GLU A 377 31.90 0.12 -19.53
CA GLU A 377 31.26 -1.04 -20.19
C GLU A 377 30.91 -2.14 -19.19
N ALA A 378 31.77 -2.36 -18.18
CA ALA A 378 31.54 -3.34 -17.15
C ALA A 378 30.34 -2.96 -16.25
N GLY A 379 30.23 -1.69 -15.84
CA GLY A 379 29.11 -1.23 -15.02
C GLY A 379 27.78 -1.26 -15.77
N MET A 380 27.79 -0.89 -17.06
CA MET A 380 26.62 -1.03 -17.91
C MET A 380 26.26 -2.50 -18.16
N GLY A 381 27.25 -3.39 -18.22
CA GLY A 381 27.07 -4.84 -18.25
C GLY A 381 26.29 -5.38 -17.04
N VAL A 382 26.65 -4.95 -15.83
CA VAL A 382 25.93 -5.31 -14.59
C VAL A 382 24.48 -4.82 -14.62
N ILE A 383 24.25 -3.58 -15.08
CA ILE A 383 22.89 -3.03 -15.23
C ILE A 383 22.08 -3.87 -16.22
N MET A 384 22.67 -4.22 -17.37
CA MET A 384 22.01 -5.04 -18.40
C MET A 384 21.71 -6.46 -17.91
N GLU A 385 22.57 -7.06 -17.09
CA GLU A 385 22.29 -8.35 -16.45
C GLU A 385 21.04 -8.29 -15.57
N GLY A 386 20.71 -7.11 -15.03
CA GLY A 386 19.49 -6.85 -14.28
C GLY A 386 18.20 -7.22 -15.03
N VAL A 387 18.19 -7.19 -16.38
CA VAL A 387 17.04 -7.63 -17.19
C VAL A 387 16.73 -9.12 -16.99
N ASN A 388 17.78 -9.92 -16.74
CA ASN A 388 17.68 -11.37 -16.55
C ASN A 388 17.65 -11.79 -15.06
N SER A 389 17.67 -10.82 -14.14
CA SER A 389 17.68 -11.07 -12.70
C SER A 389 16.52 -11.96 -12.25
N ALA A 390 16.77 -12.79 -11.25
CA ALA A 390 15.73 -13.58 -10.58
C ALA A 390 14.70 -12.68 -9.86
N ASP A 391 15.14 -11.52 -9.35
CA ASP A 391 14.29 -10.56 -8.63
C ASP A 391 13.55 -9.63 -9.60
N GLY A 392 12.20 -9.70 -9.58
CA GLY A 392 11.35 -8.86 -10.41
C GLY A 392 11.40 -7.37 -10.08
N THR A 393 11.90 -6.98 -8.90
CA THR A 393 12.15 -5.58 -8.54
C THR A 393 13.34 -5.04 -9.32
N ILE A 394 14.44 -5.80 -9.40
CA ILE A 394 15.63 -5.45 -10.17
C ILE A 394 15.26 -5.37 -11.65
N ARG A 395 14.61 -6.41 -12.20
CA ARG A 395 14.19 -6.42 -13.61
C ARG A 395 13.37 -5.19 -13.98
N ARG A 396 12.32 -4.87 -13.22
CA ARG A 396 11.46 -3.71 -13.49
C ARG A 396 12.21 -2.38 -13.38
N LEU A 397 13.10 -2.23 -12.40
CA LEU A 397 13.92 -1.02 -12.27
C LEU A 397 14.93 -0.88 -13.40
N THR A 398 15.55 -1.99 -13.84
CA THR A 398 16.44 -2.02 -14.99
C THR A 398 15.69 -1.64 -16.25
N ILE A 399 14.54 -2.27 -16.54
CA ILE A 399 13.71 -1.92 -17.71
C ILE A 399 13.32 -0.44 -17.67
N ARG A 400 12.93 0.08 -16.50
CA ARG A 400 12.59 1.50 -16.34
C ARG A 400 13.78 2.40 -16.65
N LEU A 401 14.97 2.06 -16.14
CA LEU A 401 16.19 2.81 -16.42
C LEU A 401 16.53 2.78 -17.92
N LEU A 402 16.46 1.61 -18.56
CA LEU A 402 16.71 1.48 -19.99
C LEU A 402 15.68 2.24 -20.84
N ASN A 403 14.41 2.28 -20.41
CA ASN A 403 13.38 3.08 -21.06
C ASN A 403 13.69 4.59 -21.01
N THR A 404 14.34 5.06 -19.94
CA THR A 404 14.80 6.46 -19.87
C THR A 404 15.96 6.76 -20.81
N LEU A 405 16.77 5.76 -21.16
CA LEU A 405 17.85 5.88 -22.15
C LEU A 405 17.29 5.88 -23.58
N SER A 406 16.56 4.82 -23.93
CA SER A 406 15.95 4.68 -25.25
C SER A 406 14.83 3.64 -25.23
N GLN A 407 13.70 4.00 -25.83
CA GLN A 407 12.56 3.10 -26.04
C GLN A 407 12.93 1.92 -26.95
N ASP A 408 13.87 2.09 -27.88
CA ASP A 408 14.31 1.05 -28.80
C ASP A 408 14.97 -0.13 -28.05
N ILE A 409 15.69 0.14 -26.97
CA ILE A 409 16.32 -0.89 -26.14
C ILE A 409 15.24 -1.76 -25.50
N THR A 410 14.22 -1.13 -24.91
CA THR A 410 13.13 -1.88 -24.28
C THR A 410 12.26 -2.61 -25.29
N ARG A 411 12.12 -2.07 -26.51
CA ARG A 411 11.45 -2.76 -27.60
C ARG A 411 12.23 -4.00 -28.05
N MET A 412 13.54 -3.90 -28.19
CA MET A 412 14.41 -5.05 -28.48
C MET A 412 14.31 -6.13 -27.39
N ILE A 413 14.20 -5.74 -26.11
CA ILE A 413 14.01 -6.69 -25.01
C ILE A 413 12.64 -7.40 -25.13
N LEU A 414 11.58 -6.66 -25.39
CA LEU A 414 10.23 -7.23 -25.61
C LEU A 414 10.25 -8.19 -26.80
N ASP A 415 10.75 -7.75 -27.95
CA ASP A 415 10.87 -8.56 -29.17
C ASP A 415 11.67 -9.84 -28.91
N GLY A 416 12.77 -9.75 -28.13
CA GLY A 416 13.55 -10.90 -27.71
C GLY A 416 12.74 -11.92 -26.87
N TYR A 417 11.89 -11.46 -25.95
CA TYR A 417 10.99 -12.35 -25.22
C TYR A 417 9.91 -12.95 -26.13
N LEU A 418 9.34 -12.17 -27.04
CA LEU A 418 8.33 -12.66 -28.00
C LEU A 418 8.92 -13.72 -28.94
N ASP A 419 10.14 -13.53 -29.42
CA ASP A 419 10.82 -14.50 -30.28
C ASP A 419 11.24 -15.75 -29.52
N SER A 420 11.65 -15.60 -28.25
CA SER A 420 11.91 -16.74 -27.36
C SER A 420 10.65 -17.58 -27.14
N LEU A 421 9.49 -16.93 -26.98
CA LEU A 421 8.19 -17.60 -26.85
C LEU A 421 7.76 -18.31 -28.15
N LYS A 422 7.94 -17.67 -29.31
CA LYS A 422 7.59 -18.27 -30.63
C LYS A 422 8.48 -19.45 -30.98
N THR A 423 9.78 -19.37 -30.66
CA THR A 423 10.76 -20.42 -30.99
C THR A 423 10.91 -21.48 -29.91
N SER A 424 10.31 -21.26 -28.72
CA SER A 424 10.53 -22.05 -27.51
C SER A 424 12.02 -22.24 -27.18
N SER A 425 12.84 -21.23 -27.46
CA SER A 425 14.27 -21.20 -27.21
C SER A 425 14.64 -20.08 -26.24
N ASN A 426 15.72 -20.23 -25.48
CA ASN A 426 16.19 -19.24 -24.49
C ASN A 426 15.12 -18.77 -23.49
N LEU A 427 14.24 -19.68 -23.06
CA LEU A 427 13.17 -19.37 -22.12
C LEU A 427 13.72 -19.00 -20.74
N SER A 428 13.07 -18.04 -20.12
CA SER A 428 13.33 -17.61 -18.75
C SER A 428 12.83 -18.64 -17.74
N LEU A 429 13.54 -18.79 -16.62
CA LEU A 429 13.20 -19.71 -15.56
C LEU A 429 12.90 -18.97 -14.24
N PRO A 430 11.93 -19.46 -13.45
CA PRO A 430 11.65 -18.90 -12.13
C PRO A 430 12.76 -19.25 -11.13
N ILE A 431 12.81 -18.50 -10.03
CA ILE A 431 13.84 -18.64 -8.97
C ILE A 431 13.94 -20.07 -8.43
N SER A 432 12.79 -20.72 -8.26
CA SER A 432 12.68 -22.07 -7.72
C SER A 432 11.90 -22.95 -8.69
N ILE A 433 12.54 -24.01 -9.17
CA ILE A 433 11.90 -25.04 -9.99
C ILE A 433 11.71 -26.28 -9.10
N PRO A 434 10.50 -26.84 -9.00
CA PRO A 434 10.30 -28.10 -8.31
C PRO A 434 11.13 -29.22 -8.96
N GLN A 435 11.90 -29.96 -8.16
CA GLN A 435 12.90 -30.93 -8.66
C GLN A 435 12.30 -32.10 -9.46
N ASN A 436 11.03 -32.42 -9.26
CA ASN A 436 10.35 -33.59 -9.85
C ASN A 436 9.28 -33.23 -10.90
N LEU A 437 9.34 -32.05 -11.54
CA LEU A 437 8.41 -31.74 -12.63
C LEU A 437 8.73 -32.56 -13.89
N PRO A 438 7.71 -33.09 -14.60
CA PRO A 438 7.85 -33.56 -15.98
C PRO A 438 8.45 -32.49 -16.89
N ASP A 439 9.18 -32.90 -17.93
CA ASP A 439 9.87 -31.95 -18.81
C ASP A 439 8.90 -31.06 -19.62
N ASP A 440 7.72 -31.59 -19.96
CA ASP A 440 6.63 -30.80 -20.57
C ASP A 440 6.14 -29.69 -19.61
N ASP A 441 5.98 -30.00 -18.32
CA ASP A 441 5.54 -29.01 -17.34
C ASP A 441 6.63 -27.97 -17.04
N LYS A 442 7.91 -28.36 -17.08
CA LYS A 442 9.04 -27.42 -17.00
C LYS A 442 9.06 -26.47 -18.19
N LEU A 443 8.82 -26.98 -19.39
CA LEU A 443 8.75 -26.16 -20.60
C LEU A 443 7.60 -25.14 -20.49
N GLN A 444 6.43 -25.58 -20.04
CA GLN A 444 5.29 -24.67 -19.84
C GLN A 444 5.57 -23.64 -18.74
N LEU A 445 6.20 -24.04 -17.64
CA LEU A 445 6.62 -23.12 -16.60
C LEU A 445 7.59 -22.06 -17.14
N ALA A 446 8.56 -22.46 -17.97
CA ALA A 446 9.53 -21.55 -18.58
C ALA A 446 8.88 -20.58 -19.58
N ARG A 447 7.91 -21.05 -20.37
CA ARG A 447 7.12 -20.19 -21.27
C ARG A 447 6.31 -19.17 -20.49
N ARG A 448 5.60 -19.61 -19.44
CA ARG A 448 4.81 -18.73 -18.58
C ARG A 448 5.66 -17.71 -17.86
N GLU A 449 6.85 -18.08 -17.39
CA GLU A 449 7.82 -17.13 -16.81
C GLU A 449 8.33 -16.13 -17.86
N THR A 450 8.63 -16.59 -19.07
CA THR A 450 9.06 -15.69 -20.17
C THR A 450 7.95 -14.71 -20.54
N ALA A 451 6.71 -15.18 -20.65
CA ALA A 451 5.54 -14.32 -20.85
C ALA A 451 5.34 -13.36 -19.67
N TYR A 452 5.56 -13.81 -18.43
CA TYR A 452 5.48 -12.96 -17.24
C TYR A 452 6.46 -11.79 -17.30
N ARG A 453 7.69 -12.04 -17.77
CA ARG A 453 8.73 -11.02 -17.96
C ARG A 453 8.41 -10.10 -19.12
N ALA A 454 7.85 -10.60 -20.23
CA ALA A 454 7.33 -9.76 -21.31
C ALA A 454 6.24 -8.79 -20.80
N LEU A 455 5.33 -9.26 -19.94
CA LEU A 455 4.34 -8.40 -19.28
C LEU A 455 5.00 -7.34 -18.38
N GLU A 456 6.09 -7.65 -17.68
CA GLU A 456 6.84 -6.63 -16.90
C GLU A 456 7.37 -5.51 -17.81
N VAL A 457 7.81 -5.85 -19.02
CA VAL A 457 8.28 -4.85 -19.98
C VAL A 457 7.11 -3.93 -20.36
N LEU A 458 5.96 -4.49 -20.73
CA LEU A 458 4.77 -3.72 -21.09
C LEU A 458 4.31 -2.79 -19.97
N GLU A 459 4.21 -3.28 -18.74
CA GLU A 459 3.78 -2.50 -17.57
C GLU A 459 4.72 -1.32 -17.26
N VAL A 460 6.00 -1.46 -17.57
CA VAL A 460 7.00 -0.43 -17.26
C VAL A 460 7.12 0.59 -18.39
N THR A 461 6.92 0.19 -19.64
CA THR A 461 7.18 1.04 -20.82
C THR A 461 5.93 1.70 -21.38
N GLN A 462 4.76 1.06 -21.27
CA GLN A 462 3.54 1.52 -21.93
C GLN A 462 2.68 2.34 -20.97
N ALA A 463 2.57 3.63 -21.26
CA ALA A 463 1.60 4.52 -20.61
C ALA A 463 0.29 4.66 -21.41
N ASP A 464 0.25 4.11 -22.62
CA ASP A 464 -0.87 4.17 -23.56
C ASP A 464 -1.65 2.85 -23.51
N GLY A 465 -2.95 2.93 -23.25
CA GLY A 465 -3.82 1.76 -23.14
C GLY A 465 -3.94 0.98 -24.45
N THR A 466 -3.84 1.66 -25.59
CA THR A 466 -3.96 1.05 -26.92
C THR A 466 -2.78 0.14 -27.23
N VAL A 467 -1.55 0.63 -27.09
CA VAL A 467 -0.33 -0.15 -27.35
C VAL A 467 -0.22 -1.30 -26.36
N PHE A 468 -0.57 -1.06 -25.09
CA PHE A 468 -0.60 -2.11 -24.07
C PHE A 468 -1.57 -3.23 -24.46
N ALA A 469 -2.79 -2.91 -24.91
CA ALA A 469 -3.77 -3.90 -25.34
C ALA A 469 -3.30 -4.72 -26.54
N THR A 470 -2.74 -4.08 -27.57
CA THR A 470 -2.27 -4.78 -28.78
C THR A 470 -1.15 -5.77 -28.46
N GLU A 471 -0.17 -5.34 -27.66
CA GLU A 471 0.97 -6.18 -27.28
C GLU A 471 0.56 -7.29 -26.31
N LEU A 472 -0.37 -7.01 -25.39
CA LEU A 472 -0.96 -8.01 -24.51
C LEU A 472 -1.63 -9.13 -25.32
N VAL A 473 -2.47 -8.78 -26.29
CA VAL A 473 -3.14 -9.76 -27.16
C VAL A 473 -2.11 -10.57 -27.95
N GLN A 474 -1.01 -9.96 -28.38
CA GLN A 474 0.07 -10.68 -29.06
C GLN A 474 0.77 -11.70 -28.15
N ILE A 475 1.12 -11.32 -26.90
CA ILE A 475 1.72 -12.24 -25.91
C ILE A 475 0.78 -13.43 -25.66
N MET A 476 -0.50 -13.15 -25.41
CA MET A 476 -1.50 -14.19 -25.14
C MET A 476 -1.70 -15.09 -26.36
N GLY A 477 -1.78 -14.52 -27.57
CA GLY A 477 -1.88 -15.28 -28.81
C GLY A 477 -0.71 -16.26 -29.00
N ILE A 478 0.53 -15.87 -28.66
CA ILE A 478 1.69 -16.77 -28.75
C ILE A 478 1.62 -17.88 -27.70
N LEU A 479 1.20 -17.56 -26.47
CA LEU A 479 1.14 -18.52 -25.37
C LEU A 479 0.02 -19.56 -25.57
N GLU A 480 -1.15 -19.12 -26.05
CA GLU A 480 -2.37 -19.92 -26.09
C GLU A 480 -2.50 -20.78 -27.36
N ASN A 481 -1.74 -20.49 -28.43
CA ASN A 481 -1.72 -21.31 -29.64
C ASN A 481 -1.19 -22.75 -29.41
N GLU A 482 -0.55 -23.02 -28.26
CA GLU A 482 0.08 -24.32 -27.96
C GLU A 482 -0.45 -24.99 -26.68
N GLU A 483 -1.22 -24.29 -25.84
CA GLU A 483 -1.74 -24.84 -24.57
C GLU A 483 -3.14 -25.44 -24.73
N LYS A 484 -3.36 -26.65 -24.20
CA LYS A 484 -4.70 -27.23 -24.03
C LYS A 484 -5.30 -26.72 -22.72
N ASP A 485 -6.32 -25.87 -22.81
CA ASP A 485 -7.32 -25.58 -21.75
C ASP A 485 -6.79 -25.19 -20.35
N ASN A 486 -5.56 -24.68 -20.22
CA ASN A 486 -5.00 -24.28 -18.93
C ASN A 486 -4.88 -22.76 -18.81
N VAL A 487 -5.64 -22.15 -17.92
CA VAL A 487 -5.62 -20.69 -17.70
C VAL A 487 -4.37 -20.28 -16.93
N TRP A 488 -3.68 -19.25 -17.40
CA TRP A 488 -2.51 -18.70 -16.72
C TRP A 488 -2.91 -17.67 -15.63
N ASP A 489 -3.26 -18.19 -14.46
CA ASP A 489 -3.77 -17.39 -13.32
C ASP A 489 -2.83 -16.25 -12.88
N HIS A 490 -1.53 -16.50 -12.86
CA HIS A 490 -0.54 -15.50 -12.44
C HIS A 490 -0.47 -14.31 -13.41
N GLY A 491 -0.48 -14.58 -14.71
CA GLY A 491 -0.54 -13.52 -15.72
C GLY A 491 -1.84 -12.76 -15.63
N PHE A 492 -2.97 -13.45 -15.43
CA PHE A 492 -4.28 -12.80 -15.32
C PHE A 492 -4.33 -11.82 -14.16
N LYS A 493 -3.94 -12.28 -12.96
CA LYS A 493 -3.92 -11.43 -11.75
C LYS A 493 -3.06 -10.20 -11.95
N LYS A 494 -1.88 -10.37 -12.53
CA LYS A 494 -0.93 -9.30 -12.78
C LYS A 494 -1.46 -8.26 -13.76
N THR A 495 -1.98 -8.70 -14.90
CA THR A 495 -2.58 -7.80 -15.89
C THR A 495 -3.74 -7.01 -15.29
N MET A 496 -4.63 -7.68 -14.54
CA MET A 496 -5.75 -7.00 -13.89
C MET A 496 -5.27 -6.01 -12.82
N GLU A 497 -4.28 -6.38 -11.99
CA GLU A 497 -3.68 -5.49 -10.99
C GLU A 497 -3.16 -4.21 -11.65
N HIS A 498 -2.47 -4.30 -12.79
CA HIS A 498 -2.03 -3.12 -13.53
C HIS A 498 -3.21 -2.24 -13.99
N ILE A 499 -4.18 -2.82 -14.71
CA ILE A 499 -5.35 -2.09 -15.25
C ILE A 499 -6.16 -1.38 -14.15
N TYR A 500 -6.25 -1.98 -12.96
CA TYR A 500 -6.94 -1.38 -11.81
C TYR A 500 -6.26 -0.14 -11.24
N HIS A 501 -4.92 -0.09 -11.28
CA HIS A 501 -4.16 1.04 -10.75
C HIS A 501 -4.02 2.19 -11.75
N GLU A 502 -4.29 1.94 -13.04
CA GLU A 502 -4.16 2.93 -14.09
C GLU A 502 -5.28 3.98 -14.11
N THR A 503 -5.12 4.99 -14.97
CA THR A 503 -6.10 6.07 -15.12
C THR A 503 -7.38 5.62 -15.83
N SER A 504 -8.46 6.40 -15.73
CA SER A 504 -9.68 6.13 -16.51
C SER A 504 -9.41 6.19 -18.01
N GLN A 505 -8.61 7.17 -18.45
CA GLN A 505 -8.23 7.34 -19.85
C GLN A 505 -7.53 6.09 -20.40
N PHE A 506 -6.53 5.58 -19.66
CA PHE A 506 -5.84 4.35 -20.03
C PHE A 506 -6.80 3.18 -20.18
N ARG A 507 -7.76 3.02 -19.25
CA ARG A 507 -8.75 1.94 -19.32
C ARG A 507 -9.67 2.06 -20.53
N ASP A 508 -10.12 3.26 -20.86
CA ASP A 508 -10.98 3.50 -22.02
C ASP A 508 -10.23 3.14 -23.31
N GLU A 509 -9.00 3.65 -23.49
CA GLU A 509 -8.11 3.34 -24.61
C GLU A 509 -7.84 1.82 -24.73
N PHE A 510 -7.59 1.16 -23.59
CA PHE A 510 -7.38 -0.28 -23.51
C PHE A 510 -8.63 -1.06 -23.94
N ILE A 511 -9.83 -0.69 -23.49
CA ILE A 511 -11.08 -1.36 -23.82
C ILE A 511 -11.36 -1.27 -25.32
N THR A 512 -11.21 -0.09 -25.91
CA THR A 512 -11.40 0.10 -27.36
C THR A 512 -10.45 -0.81 -28.14
N SER A 513 -9.15 -0.78 -27.80
CA SER A 513 -8.13 -1.51 -28.53
C SER A 513 -8.20 -3.03 -28.35
N ILE A 514 -8.51 -3.53 -27.14
CA ILE A 514 -8.68 -4.98 -26.93
C ILE A 514 -9.91 -5.51 -27.67
N LEU A 515 -11.00 -4.75 -27.72
CA LEU A 515 -12.19 -5.11 -28.49
C LEU A 515 -11.91 -5.18 -29.99
N GLU A 516 -11.25 -4.17 -30.54
CA GLU A 516 -10.85 -4.16 -31.95
C GLU A 516 -9.93 -5.34 -32.28
N SER A 517 -8.87 -5.53 -31.47
CA SER A 517 -7.91 -6.60 -31.66
C SER A 517 -8.59 -7.97 -31.64
N LEU A 518 -9.41 -8.26 -30.62
CA LEU A 518 -10.06 -9.57 -30.50
C LEU A 518 -11.11 -9.81 -31.59
N ASN A 519 -11.83 -8.77 -32.05
CA ASN A 519 -12.75 -8.90 -33.18
C ASN A 519 -12.01 -9.19 -34.48
N VAL A 520 -10.86 -8.55 -34.73
CA VAL A 520 -10.02 -8.85 -35.90
C VAL A 520 -9.50 -10.28 -35.82
N PHE A 521 -8.96 -10.71 -34.67
CA PHE A 521 -8.52 -12.09 -34.48
C PHE A 521 -9.65 -13.10 -34.71
N ALA A 522 -10.86 -12.80 -34.23
CA ALA A 522 -12.05 -13.67 -34.36
C ALA A 522 -12.44 -13.95 -35.82
N LEU A 523 -12.02 -13.13 -36.79
CA LEU A 523 -12.24 -13.40 -38.22
C LEU A 523 -11.41 -14.59 -38.73
N ASP A 524 -10.18 -14.74 -38.23
CA ASP A 524 -9.23 -15.76 -38.72
C ASP A 524 -9.13 -16.96 -37.77
N ARG A 525 -9.18 -16.74 -36.45
CA ARG A 525 -9.01 -17.77 -35.41
C ARG A 525 -9.85 -17.46 -34.17
N LYS A 526 -10.15 -18.48 -33.37
CA LYS A 526 -10.78 -18.26 -32.05
C LYS A 526 -9.83 -17.44 -31.16
N PRO A 527 -10.31 -16.38 -30.48
CA PRO A 527 -9.52 -15.68 -29.47
C PRO A 527 -8.97 -16.66 -28.42
N GLY A 528 -7.83 -16.35 -27.83
CA GLY A 528 -7.34 -17.15 -26.72
C GLY A 528 -8.22 -16.97 -25.46
N GLN A 529 -8.26 -17.99 -24.60
CA GLN A 529 -9.16 -18.06 -23.44
C GLN A 529 -8.90 -16.93 -22.45
N MET A 530 -7.63 -16.67 -22.15
CA MET A 530 -7.15 -15.66 -21.23
C MET A 530 -7.42 -14.25 -21.75
N ALA A 531 -7.14 -14.00 -23.03
CA ALA A 531 -7.45 -12.70 -23.64
C ALA A 531 -8.96 -12.38 -23.56
N LEU A 532 -9.81 -13.40 -23.80
CA LEU A 532 -11.26 -13.26 -23.64
C LEU A 532 -11.67 -13.08 -22.16
N MET A 533 -11.04 -13.77 -21.22
CA MET A 533 -11.29 -13.59 -19.78
C MET A 533 -10.94 -12.18 -19.30
N ILE A 534 -9.80 -11.64 -19.75
CA ILE A 534 -9.38 -10.26 -19.46
C ILE A 534 -10.42 -9.29 -20.01
N ALA A 535 -10.80 -9.43 -21.29
CA ALA A 535 -11.84 -8.61 -21.90
C ALA A 535 -13.17 -8.70 -21.12
N CYS A 536 -13.65 -9.91 -20.78
CA CYS A 536 -14.88 -10.10 -20.01
C CYS A 536 -14.84 -9.41 -18.64
N THR A 537 -13.70 -9.46 -17.96
CA THR A 537 -13.51 -8.88 -16.61
C THR A 537 -13.48 -7.37 -16.69
N VAL A 538 -12.67 -6.82 -17.58
CA VAL A 538 -12.54 -5.37 -17.76
C VAL A 538 -13.86 -4.76 -18.23
N ILE A 539 -14.54 -5.36 -19.20
CA ILE A 539 -15.84 -4.86 -19.71
C ILE A 539 -16.94 -4.96 -18.64
N CYS A 540 -16.93 -6.00 -17.80
CA CYS A 540 -17.94 -6.15 -16.76
C CYS A 540 -17.80 -5.06 -15.68
N GLU A 541 -16.56 -4.73 -15.32
CA GLU A 541 -16.24 -3.76 -14.27
C GLU A 541 -16.20 -2.31 -14.75
N PHE A 542 -15.73 -2.11 -15.98
CA PHE A 542 -15.60 -0.83 -16.67
C PHE A 542 -16.35 -0.93 -18.01
N PRO A 543 -17.69 -0.86 -18.00
CA PRO A 543 -18.46 -1.00 -19.22
C PRO A 543 -18.16 0.14 -20.22
N PRO A 544 -18.07 -0.15 -21.53
CA PRO A 544 -17.80 0.85 -22.55
C PRO A 544 -18.92 1.89 -22.60
N SER A 545 -18.53 3.16 -22.66
CA SER A 545 -19.47 4.28 -22.67
C SER A 545 -20.11 4.48 -24.05
N ASN A 546 -19.42 4.09 -25.13
CA ASN A 546 -19.86 4.31 -26.50
C ASN A 546 -20.72 3.13 -27.02
N GLU A 547 -21.83 3.42 -27.68
CA GLU A 547 -22.71 2.40 -28.28
C GLU A 547 -22.00 1.57 -29.37
N ILE A 548 -21.04 2.15 -30.09
CA ILE A 548 -20.24 1.41 -31.07
C ILE A 548 -19.42 0.30 -30.39
N GLU A 549 -18.76 0.64 -29.29
CA GLU A 549 -17.94 -0.30 -28.51
C GLU A 549 -18.81 -1.36 -27.81
N LYS A 550 -19.98 -0.98 -27.28
CA LYS A 550 -20.99 -1.93 -26.80
C LYS A 550 -21.38 -2.91 -27.89
N GLY A 551 -21.61 -2.43 -29.11
CA GLY A 551 -21.92 -3.28 -30.27
C GLY A 551 -20.79 -4.25 -30.64
N LEU A 552 -19.54 -3.78 -30.60
CA LEU A 552 -18.34 -4.63 -30.81
C LEU A 552 -18.19 -5.68 -29.70
N ALA A 553 -18.41 -5.31 -28.44
CA ALA A 553 -18.36 -6.22 -27.31
C ALA A 553 -19.45 -7.29 -27.39
N VAL A 554 -20.70 -6.90 -27.68
CA VAL A 554 -21.81 -7.83 -27.88
C VAL A 554 -21.53 -8.79 -29.02
N THR A 555 -20.98 -8.30 -30.13
CA THR A 555 -20.59 -9.13 -31.28
C THR A 555 -19.55 -10.18 -30.88
N LEU A 556 -18.44 -9.74 -30.29
CA LEU A 556 -17.36 -10.62 -29.83
C LEU A 556 -17.86 -11.71 -28.87
N LEU A 557 -18.65 -11.32 -27.86
CA LEU A 557 -19.14 -12.22 -26.81
C LEU A 557 -20.17 -13.23 -27.35
N VAL A 558 -21.07 -12.80 -28.23
CA VAL A 558 -22.07 -13.67 -28.86
C VAL A 558 -21.40 -14.72 -29.76
N ASP A 559 -20.45 -14.29 -30.59
CA ASP A 559 -19.77 -15.19 -31.52
C ASP A 559 -18.83 -16.16 -30.78
N SER A 560 -18.32 -15.74 -29.61
CA SER A 560 -17.51 -16.55 -28.71
C SER A 560 -18.31 -17.56 -27.88
N LEU A 561 -19.59 -17.31 -27.59
CA LEU A 561 -20.35 -18.05 -26.57
C LEU A 561 -20.34 -19.57 -26.75
N LEU A 562 -20.42 -20.10 -27.97
CA LEU A 562 -20.42 -21.57 -28.20
C LEU A 562 -19.01 -22.18 -28.28
N SER A 563 -17.98 -21.35 -28.33
CA SER A 563 -16.63 -21.77 -28.72
C SER A 563 -15.74 -22.22 -27.57
N TYR A 564 -16.14 -21.98 -26.31
CA TYR A 564 -15.32 -22.17 -25.10
C TYR A 564 -15.94 -23.12 -24.07
N SER A 565 -15.16 -23.44 -23.03
CA SER A 565 -15.57 -24.26 -21.90
C SER A 565 -16.70 -23.61 -21.08
N GLY A 566 -17.44 -24.44 -20.33
CA GLY A 566 -18.59 -23.99 -19.55
C GLY A 566 -18.28 -22.89 -18.52
N SER A 567 -17.06 -22.85 -17.99
CA SER A 567 -16.63 -21.79 -17.06
C SER A 567 -16.52 -20.43 -17.76
N ILE A 568 -15.90 -20.39 -18.94
CA ILE A 568 -15.76 -19.15 -19.74
C ILE A 568 -17.14 -18.71 -20.24
N GLN A 569 -18.00 -19.66 -20.61
CA GLN A 569 -19.39 -19.36 -20.99
C GLN A 569 -20.17 -18.66 -19.87
N GLU A 570 -19.99 -19.03 -18.59
CA GLU A 570 -20.60 -18.29 -17.47
C GLU A 570 -20.06 -16.87 -17.34
N LEU A 571 -18.76 -16.65 -17.56
CA LEU A 571 -18.17 -15.30 -17.55
C LEU A 571 -18.75 -14.43 -18.67
N ILE A 572 -18.86 -14.97 -19.88
CA ILE A 572 -19.48 -14.30 -21.02
C ILE A 572 -20.93 -13.89 -20.68
N LEU A 573 -21.72 -14.81 -20.09
CA LEU A 573 -23.10 -14.52 -19.69
C LEU A 573 -23.18 -13.40 -18.65
N ALA A 574 -22.28 -13.38 -17.66
CA ALA A 574 -22.23 -12.32 -16.66
C ALA A 574 -21.85 -10.96 -17.28
N THR A 575 -20.86 -10.93 -18.18
CA THR A 575 -20.47 -9.71 -18.91
C THR A 575 -21.62 -9.19 -19.78
N LEU A 576 -22.35 -10.07 -20.47
CA LEU A 576 -23.52 -9.70 -21.27
C LEU A 576 -24.64 -9.08 -20.41
N VAL A 577 -24.84 -9.53 -19.16
CA VAL A 577 -25.77 -8.87 -18.23
C VAL A 577 -25.31 -7.45 -17.91
N SER A 578 -24.03 -7.25 -17.61
CA SER A 578 -23.49 -5.92 -17.30
C SER A 578 -23.65 -4.95 -18.48
N LEU A 579 -23.32 -5.40 -19.69
CA LEU A 579 -23.47 -4.61 -20.92
C LEU A 579 -24.93 -4.25 -21.20
N LEU A 580 -25.82 -5.25 -21.27
CA LEU A 580 -27.21 -5.05 -21.69
C LEU A 580 -28.06 -4.31 -20.65
N ALA A 581 -27.65 -4.30 -19.38
CA ALA A 581 -28.30 -3.51 -18.34
C ALA A 581 -28.18 -1.99 -18.58
N GLU A 582 -27.12 -1.57 -19.29
CA GLU A 582 -26.81 -0.17 -19.58
C GLU A 582 -27.18 0.24 -21.00
N THR A 583 -27.84 -0.63 -21.76
CA THR A 583 -28.23 -0.36 -23.14
C THR A 583 -29.74 -0.26 -23.31
N GLU A 584 -30.18 0.81 -23.95
CA GLU A 584 -31.59 1.01 -24.31
C GLU A 584 -31.97 0.26 -25.59
N GLU A 585 -31.02 -0.02 -26.48
CA GLU A 585 -31.29 -0.66 -27.77
C GLU A 585 -31.78 -2.12 -27.65
N ASP A 586 -33.00 -2.37 -28.13
CA ASP A 586 -33.59 -3.70 -28.17
C ASP A 586 -32.88 -4.63 -29.17
N VAL A 587 -32.17 -4.09 -30.17
CA VAL A 587 -31.44 -4.85 -31.19
C VAL A 587 -30.37 -5.75 -30.58
N PHE A 588 -29.58 -5.23 -29.62
CA PHE A 588 -28.56 -6.04 -28.94
C PHE A 588 -29.18 -7.12 -28.05
N LYS A 589 -30.28 -6.79 -27.37
CA LYS A 589 -31.02 -7.75 -26.51
C LYS A 589 -31.56 -8.91 -27.34
N ASP A 590 -32.12 -8.64 -28.51
CA ASP A 590 -32.63 -9.66 -29.43
C ASP A 590 -31.50 -10.54 -29.98
N ARG A 591 -30.36 -9.96 -30.37
CA ARG A 591 -29.19 -10.71 -30.84
C ARG A 591 -28.67 -11.66 -29.75
N VAL A 592 -28.51 -11.17 -28.52
CA VAL A 592 -28.08 -11.97 -27.38
C VAL A 592 -29.10 -13.06 -27.05
N LYS A 593 -30.40 -12.74 -27.07
CA LYS A 593 -31.47 -13.71 -26.84
C LYS A 593 -31.43 -14.88 -27.83
N GLN A 594 -31.18 -14.61 -29.12
CA GLN A 594 -31.02 -15.66 -30.12
C GLN A 594 -29.78 -16.53 -29.86
N ALA A 595 -28.65 -15.92 -29.49
CA ALA A 595 -27.41 -16.64 -29.20
C ALA A 595 -27.52 -17.52 -27.95
N VAL A 596 -28.13 -17.02 -26.88
CA VAL A 596 -28.35 -17.76 -25.63
C VAL A 596 -29.30 -18.94 -25.87
N LYS A 597 -30.36 -18.78 -26.68
CA LYS A 597 -31.24 -19.90 -27.07
C LYS A 597 -30.49 -20.99 -27.83
N ARG A 598 -29.68 -20.62 -28.84
CA ARG A 598 -28.83 -21.58 -29.57
C ARG A 598 -27.88 -22.33 -28.63
N THR A 599 -27.38 -21.64 -27.61
CA THR A 599 -26.50 -22.22 -26.59
C THR A 599 -27.24 -23.18 -25.66
N GLU A 600 -28.44 -22.83 -25.21
CA GLU A 600 -29.32 -23.67 -24.38
C GLU A 600 -29.76 -24.97 -25.09
N GLU A 601 -29.98 -24.89 -26.41
CA GLU A 601 -30.41 -26.00 -27.27
C GLU A 601 -29.25 -26.92 -27.69
N SER A 602 -28.00 -26.52 -27.45
CA SER A 602 -26.82 -27.33 -27.79
C SER A 602 -26.79 -28.63 -26.99
N ALA A 603 -26.59 -29.76 -27.70
CA ALA A 603 -26.62 -31.10 -27.11
C ALA A 603 -25.48 -31.38 -26.13
N SER A 604 -24.39 -30.59 -26.18
CA SER A 604 -23.17 -30.78 -25.41
C SER A 604 -23.07 -29.89 -24.15
N ILE A 605 -24.12 -29.15 -23.79
CA ILE A 605 -24.04 -28.16 -22.71
C ILE A 605 -24.26 -28.78 -21.32
N PRO A 606 -23.45 -28.43 -20.29
CA PRO A 606 -23.68 -28.89 -18.92
C PRO A 606 -25.03 -28.44 -18.34
N LYS A 607 -25.64 -29.25 -17.48
CA LYS A 607 -26.95 -28.95 -16.86
C LYS A 607 -26.98 -27.61 -16.11
N TYR A 608 -25.90 -27.28 -15.40
CA TYR A 608 -25.81 -26.02 -14.65
C TYR A 608 -25.82 -24.82 -15.60
N LEU A 609 -25.08 -24.89 -16.71
CA LEU A 609 -25.00 -23.82 -17.69
C LEU A 609 -26.29 -23.68 -18.49
N LYS A 610 -26.96 -24.80 -18.80
CA LYS A 610 -28.31 -24.76 -19.37
C LYS A 610 -29.27 -23.95 -18.49
N LYS A 611 -29.24 -24.19 -17.17
CA LYS A 611 -30.01 -23.41 -16.20
C LYS A 611 -29.63 -21.92 -16.22
N ARG A 612 -28.35 -21.57 -16.38
CA ARG A 612 -27.90 -20.17 -16.51
C ARG A 612 -28.43 -19.51 -17.79
N CYS A 613 -28.44 -20.22 -18.91
CA CYS A 613 -29.06 -19.72 -20.14
C CYS A 613 -30.55 -19.47 -19.93
N THR A 614 -31.27 -20.40 -19.28
CA THR A 614 -32.70 -20.20 -18.93
C THR A 614 -32.89 -19.01 -17.96
N ASP A 615 -31.98 -18.82 -16.99
CA ASP A 615 -31.99 -17.68 -16.07
C ASP A 615 -31.83 -16.36 -16.87
N MET A 616 -30.87 -16.30 -17.79
CA MET A 616 -30.60 -15.12 -18.63
C MET A 616 -31.77 -14.79 -19.57
N LEU A 617 -32.37 -15.79 -20.22
CA LEU A 617 -33.53 -15.61 -21.09
C LEU A 617 -34.73 -15.04 -20.31
N LEU A 618 -34.97 -15.52 -19.09
CA LEU A 618 -36.01 -14.99 -18.21
C LEU A 618 -35.75 -13.52 -17.85
N LEU A 619 -34.51 -13.16 -17.54
CA LEU A 619 -34.16 -11.76 -17.22
C LEU A 619 -34.33 -10.83 -18.42
N LEU A 620 -34.02 -11.31 -19.63
CA LEU A 620 -34.25 -10.58 -20.88
C LEU A 620 -35.74 -10.38 -21.17
N ASP A 621 -36.54 -11.44 -21.06
CA ASP A 621 -37.98 -11.40 -21.34
C ASP A 621 -38.75 -10.48 -20.38
N GLU A 622 -38.38 -10.51 -19.10
CA GLU A 622 -39.03 -9.73 -18.03
C GLU A 622 -38.40 -8.35 -17.81
N LYS A 623 -37.40 -7.95 -18.63
CA LYS A 623 -36.66 -6.67 -18.53
C LYS A 623 -36.03 -6.42 -17.15
N LEU A 624 -35.47 -7.47 -16.53
CA LEU A 624 -34.92 -7.43 -15.17
C LEU A 624 -33.40 -7.19 -15.10
N LEU A 625 -32.74 -6.94 -16.23
CA LEU A 625 -31.28 -6.73 -16.28
C LEU A 625 -30.79 -5.52 -15.45
N PRO A 626 -31.42 -4.32 -15.53
CA PRO A 626 -30.99 -3.18 -14.70
C PRO A 626 -31.07 -3.49 -13.20
N LYS A 627 -32.17 -4.11 -12.77
CA LYS A 627 -32.38 -4.56 -11.38
C LYS A 627 -31.35 -5.61 -10.94
N THR A 628 -30.89 -6.44 -11.87
CA THR A 628 -29.84 -7.44 -11.60
C THR A 628 -28.53 -6.75 -11.26
N ILE A 629 -28.17 -5.69 -11.97
CA ILE A 629 -26.96 -4.93 -11.68
C ILE A 629 -27.10 -4.10 -10.39
N GLU A 630 -28.26 -3.50 -10.14
CA GLU A 630 -28.52 -2.77 -8.88
C GLU A 630 -28.40 -3.66 -7.63
N ASN A 631 -28.78 -4.94 -7.74
CA ASN A 631 -28.68 -5.91 -6.64
C ASN A 631 -27.26 -6.48 -6.45
N ALA A 632 -26.35 -6.25 -7.41
CA ALA A 632 -24.98 -6.76 -7.31
C ALA A 632 -24.19 -5.94 -6.28
N LYS A 633 -23.38 -6.62 -5.46
CA LYS A 633 -22.54 -5.96 -4.45
C LYS A 633 -21.46 -5.07 -5.07
N SER A 634 -20.94 -5.51 -6.20
CA SER A 634 -19.96 -4.80 -7.02
C SER A 634 -20.17 -5.17 -8.49
N ARG A 635 -19.42 -4.50 -9.38
CA ARG A 635 -19.39 -4.83 -10.81
C ARG A 635 -18.47 -6.01 -11.16
N SER A 636 -17.89 -6.69 -10.16
CA SER A 636 -17.07 -7.87 -10.43
C SER A 636 -17.88 -9.01 -11.04
N LEU A 637 -17.26 -9.81 -11.91
CA LEU A 637 -17.92 -10.93 -12.59
C LEU A 637 -18.62 -11.88 -11.62
N SER A 638 -17.99 -12.18 -10.47
CA SER A 638 -18.56 -13.06 -9.45
C SER A 638 -19.84 -12.48 -8.82
N ASP A 639 -19.85 -11.19 -8.50
CA ASP A 639 -21.01 -10.54 -7.89
C ASP A 639 -22.15 -10.36 -8.89
N VAL A 640 -21.83 -10.02 -10.14
CA VAL A 640 -22.82 -9.93 -11.23
C VAL A 640 -23.44 -11.29 -11.52
N LEU A 641 -22.63 -12.36 -11.59
CA LEU A 641 -23.12 -13.73 -11.73
C LEU A 641 -23.99 -14.15 -10.55
N ALA A 642 -23.58 -13.87 -9.31
CA ALA A 642 -24.39 -14.16 -8.13
C ALA A 642 -25.73 -13.41 -8.15
N SER A 643 -25.72 -12.15 -8.60
CA SER A 643 -26.92 -11.34 -8.73
C SER A 643 -27.87 -11.83 -9.82
N LEU A 644 -27.34 -12.29 -10.96
CA LEU A 644 -28.09 -12.95 -12.04
C LEU A 644 -28.89 -14.13 -11.47
N ILE A 645 -28.21 -15.01 -10.74
CA ILE A 645 -28.80 -16.21 -10.13
C ILE A 645 -29.86 -15.83 -9.11
N TYR A 646 -29.55 -14.85 -8.24
CA TYR A 646 -30.44 -14.38 -7.21
C TYR A 646 -31.72 -13.80 -7.82
N THR A 647 -31.59 -12.87 -8.77
CA THR A 647 -32.71 -12.14 -9.38
C THR A 647 -33.63 -13.09 -10.14
N ALA A 648 -33.09 -14.02 -10.92
CA ALA A 648 -33.87 -15.05 -11.61
C ALA A 648 -34.62 -15.97 -10.62
N SER A 649 -33.96 -16.38 -9.52
CA SER A 649 -34.59 -17.22 -8.50
C SER A 649 -35.70 -16.49 -7.73
N TRP A 650 -35.50 -15.21 -7.43
CA TRP A 650 -36.46 -14.36 -6.75
C TRP A 650 -37.71 -14.17 -7.60
N HIS A 651 -37.53 -13.90 -8.91
CA HIS A 651 -38.65 -13.72 -9.82
C HIS A 651 -39.50 -14.99 -9.97
N ARG A 652 -38.86 -16.17 -10.14
CA ARG A 652 -39.57 -17.47 -10.18
C ARG A 652 -40.38 -17.76 -8.92
N LYS A 653 -39.90 -17.34 -7.75
CA LYS A 653 -40.64 -17.48 -6.48
C LYS A 653 -41.84 -16.54 -6.42
N GLN A 654 -41.74 -15.33 -6.98
CA GLN A 654 -42.87 -14.40 -7.03
C GLN A 654 -43.96 -14.83 -8.01
N THR A 655 -43.57 -15.29 -9.21
CA THR A 655 -44.53 -15.76 -10.22
C THR A 655 -45.20 -17.08 -9.84
N SER A 656 -44.58 -17.92 -9.01
CA SER A 656 -45.20 -19.14 -8.46
C SER A 656 -46.09 -18.91 -7.22
N SER A 657 -46.10 -17.70 -6.63
CA SER A 657 -46.78 -17.41 -5.35
C SER A 657 -47.96 -16.43 -5.41
N LEU A 658 -48.62 -16.25 -6.57
CA LEU A 658 -49.90 -15.52 -6.65
C LEU A 658 -51.05 -16.50 -6.94
N PRO A 659 -52.13 -16.48 -6.12
CA PRO A 659 -52.92 -15.26 -5.95
C PRO A 659 -53.17 -14.79 -4.50
N LEU A 660 -53.51 -13.48 -4.44
CA LEU A 660 -54.22 -12.73 -3.41
C LEU A 660 -53.47 -12.21 -2.16
N SER A 661 -53.22 -10.90 -2.24
CA SER A 661 -53.36 -9.85 -1.22
C SER A 661 -52.49 -9.86 0.05
N SER A 662 -51.95 -8.65 0.28
CA SER A 662 -51.45 -8.08 1.53
C SER A 662 -50.30 -8.81 2.22
N ASN A 663 -49.09 -8.24 2.11
CA ASN A 663 -48.14 -8.21 3.22
C ASN A 663 -47.08 -7.12 3.00
N LEU A 664 -47.46 -5.88 3.33
CA LEU A 664 -46.61 -4.69 3.42
C LEU A 664 -45.73 -4.66 4.69
N LEU A 665 -45.50 -5.81 5.35
CA LEU A 665 -44.88 -5.88 6.68
C LEU A 665 -43.54 -6.63 6.76
N SER A 666 -43.05 -7.21 5.66
CA SER A 666 -41.72 -7.85 5.62
C SER A 666 -40.60 -6.93 5.12
N TYR A 667 -40.93 -5.78 4.51
CA TYR A 667 -39.96 -4.88 3.87
C TYR A 667 -39.13 -4.05 4.86
N ARG A 668 -39.65 -3.74 6.06
CA ARG A 668 -38.93 -2.92 7.06
C ARG A 668 -37.92 -3.67 7.92
N ARG A 669 -37.98 -5.00 8.00
CA ARG A 669 -37.02 -5.80 8.79
C ARG A 669 -35.78 -6.25 8.00
N MET A 670 -35.86 -6.26 6.67
CA MET A 670 -34.74 -6.68 5.82
C MET A 670 -33.83 -5.49 5.42
N LEU A 671 -34.39 -4.28 5.28
CA LEU A 671 -33.61 -3.04 5.07
C LEU A 671 -32.70 -2.70 6.26
N ALA A 672 -33.11 -2.99 7.50
CA ALA A 672 -32.29 -2.79 8.70
C ALA A 672 -31.07 -3.74 8.79
N CYS A 673 -31.07 -4.86 8.05
CA CYS A 673 -29.91 -5.75 7.96
C CYS A 673 -28.95 -5.35 6.83
N ILE A 674 -29.38 -4.56 5.85
CA ILE A 674 -28.56 -4.14 4.70
C ILE A 674 -27.86 -2.80 4.98
N GLU A 675 -28.52 -1.87 5.68
CA GLU A 675 -27.87 -0.62 6.13
C GLU A 675 -26.71 -0.88 7.13
N ASN A 676 -26.80 -1.96 7.91
CA ASN A 676 -25.76 -2.33 8.89
C ASN A 676 -24.52 -3.03 8.27
N ILE A 677 -24.59 -3.38 6.98
CA ILE A 677 -23.47 -3.95 6.22
C ILE A 677 -22.79 -2.85 5.37
N GLN A 678 -23.53 -1.84 4.92
CA GLN A 678 -22.98 -0.71 4.17
C GLN A 678 -22.14 0.26 5.03
N HIS A 679 -22.35 0.31 6.36
CA HIS A 679 -21.48 1.10 7.24
C HIS A 679 -20.14 0.42 7.56
N LYS A 680 -20.00 -0.89 7.26
CA LYS A 680 -18.80 -1.69 7.54
C LYS A 680 -17.89 -1.96 6.34
N GLN A 681 -18.28 -1.55 5.12
CA GLN A 681 -17.44 -1.67 3.92
C GLN A 681 -16.87 -0.34 3.40
N ARG A 682 -17.22 0.81 4.00
CA ARG A 682 -16.60 2.11 3.70
C ARG A 682 -15.31 2.43 4.48
N SER A 683 -14.85 1.52 5.34
CA SER A 683 -13.65 1.73 6.18
C SER A 683 -12.43 0.91 5.74
N ILE A 684 -12.45 0.27 4.57
CA ILE A 684 -11.35 -0.57 4.04
C ILE A 684 -10.82 0.00 2.71
N LYS A 685 -10.57 1.32 2.67
CA LYS A 685 -9.86 1.97 1.54
C LYS A 685 -8.96 3.14 1.94
N TYR A 686 -8.49 3.18 3.19
CA TYR A 686 -7.52 4.18 3.67
C TYR A 686 -6.47 3.60 4.62
N PHE A 687 -6.02 2.38 4.38
CA PHE A 687 -4.89 1.77 5.10
C PHE A 687 -3.96 1.06 4.13
N SER A 688 -3.28 1.85 3.29
CA SER A 688 -2.18 1.36 2.46
C SER A 688 -1.22 2.51 2.17
N PHE A 689 -0.62 3.09 3.19
CA PHE A 689 0.64 3.86 3.10
C PHE A 689 1.05 4.26 4.53
N THR A 690 1.82 3.40 5.21
CA THR A 690 2.77 3.73 6.30
C THR A 690 3.26 2.46 7.00
N VAL A 691 4.24 1.75 6.42
CA VAL A 691 5.31 1.06 7.16
C VAL A 691 6.57 1.02 6.28
N ALA A 692 7.38 2.08 6.36
CA ALA A 692 8.85 2.12 6.26
C ALA A 692 9.30 3.58 6.43
#